data_AF-A0A3L7Z8H2-F1
#
_entry.id   AF-A0A3L7Z8H2-F1
#
_cell.length_a   1.000
_cell.length_b   1.000
_cell.length_c   1.000
_cell.angle_alpha   90.00
_cell.angle_beta   90.00
_cell.angle_gamma   90.00
#
_symmetry.space_group_name_H-M   'P 1'
#
loop_
_entity.id
_entity.type
_entity.pdbx_description
1 polymer ?
#
loop_
_entity_poly.entity_id
_entity_poly.type
_entity_poly.pdbx_seq_one_letter_code
_entity_poly.pdbx_strand_id
1 'polypeptide(L)'
;MNKKFSTLLAGAALLGAVTANGAVKLNQGANNGLYQLKAGSAFLSITENSTTHEDEIKMVSHSSANLGGTMWCVTVDAENQGQNPKYDFTNKIGKFLGLEISTIKGKAAAPLAAVPAVVGGDLSGWKFSPVFKNGVEKSVLYSYFTNDSVIGLKVNTSGDVEMVKTIATTAGITAAGFTEFELVEAASIVVSGADELNTIFGTQDKKAGITLKFTPDVLGDGAVNYFTEKKFTVEASGTANYFHVLRADSSYLYVDTAYTNAVGGAKFLAYNWSNLKDTYKTGTKNHATPKDSINATDLSDQYKFMFTYWPSNDSLEIQVKQSLLKTSETYWKDVTVTTAMQNQHISLQELLKDKVRILTVDAAQNTKIELGFAGCKVLPTTKTTVDDGVYVIRNAKTGKYYAAPLYNESASSKYEWVTLDIQDATHMPAYQWVVLKKNVTDKNKVSAVDLYNREYNDGTAADATLQLNKNAGATYMYAASFGDSLEFIPVAKEIYTDKYVGYKHLTNDELITNKYTFNYWHPYASDKFIGVKDSTMNVLEGKKAFTLKSSYKEHAYGYNPSEEVSGNADKKITGRIPGLVRPVRTMYIITNGETTFRNHNVAVESKYKLSKYYPNTTNDSVYFKENNHIEGNHYYAILEATSAGAISTHKAGVSDYDASATLKAQVMGETRTSAFAIALDETPLYRQFNNELLGENVDNSADSLMFKETIRGEYLM
;
A
#
# COMPACT_ATOMS: atom_id res chain seq x y z
N MET A 1 10.17 4.99 -77.30
CA MET A 1 11.56 4.60 -76.96
C MET A 1 11.82 4.91 -75.50
N ASN A 2 12.16 3.86 -74.75
CA ASN A 2 12.82 3.79 -73.44
C ASN A 2 12.34 4.72 -72.31
N LYS A 3 11.27 4.33 -71.61
CA LYS A 3 11.08 4.70 -70.21
C LYS A 3 11.28 3.45 -69.35
N LYS A 4 12.48 3.36 -68.76
CA LYS A 4 12.82 2.33 -67.77
C LYS A 4 11.93 2.55 -66.55
N PHE A 5 10.96 1.66 -66.35
CA PHE A 5 10.34 1.46 -65.05
C PHE A 5 11.42 0.92 -64.13
N SER A 6 12.04 1.80 -63.35
CA SER A 6 12.88 1.39 -62.25
C SER A 6 11.93 0.98 -61.12
N THR A 7 11.55 -0.30 -61.12
CA THR A 7 10.96 -0.96 -59.97
C THR A 7 12.00 -0.90 -58.86
N LEU A 8 11.96 0.17 -58.06
CA LEU A 8 12.77 0.29 -56.85
C LEU A 8 12.15 -0.69 -55.85
N LEU A 9 12.63 -1.93 -55.92
CA LEU A 9 12.42 -2.97 -54.93
C LEU A 9 13.19 -2.57 -53.65
N ALA A 10 12.75 -1.50 -52.98
CA ALA A 10 13.33 -0.99 -51.75
C ALA A 10 12.28 -0.84 -50.63
N GLY A 11 11.14 -1.54 -50.75
CA GLY A 11 10.04 -1.50 -49.79
C GLY A 11 9.82 -2.80 -48.99
N ALA A 12 10.58 -3.87 -49.25
CA ALA A 12 10.35 -5.19 -48.63
C ALA A 12 11.08 -5.41 -47.30
N ALA A 13 11.63 -4.36 -46.67
CA ALA A 13 12.54 -4.52 -45.52
C ALA A 13 12.23 -3.66 -44.28
N LEU A 14 11.04 -3.04 -44.18
CA LEU A 14 10.65 -2.29 -42.95
C LEU A 14 9.81 -3.11 -41.96
N LEU A 15 9.33 -4.29 -42.36
CA LEU A 15 8.84 -5.37 -41.48
C LEU A 15 9.60 -6.70 -41.70
N GLY A 16 10.68 -6.65 -42.48
CA GLY A 16 11.51 -7.80 -42.79
C GLY A 16 12.21 -8.31 -41.54
N ALA A 17 11.70 -9.42 -41.01
CA ALA A 17 12.21 -10.15 -39.85
C ALA A 17 12.25 -9.33 -38.54
N VAL A 18 11.10 -9.27 -37.85
CA VAL A 18 11.16 -9.58 -36.41
C VAL A 18 11.74 -10.99 -36.33
N THR A 19 13.05 -11.08 -36.14
CA THR A 19 13.74 -12.36 -36.03
C THR A 19 13.10 -13.12 -34.89
N ALA A 20 12.57 -14.30 -35.21
CA ALA A 20 12.42 -15.34 -34.21
C ALA A 20 13.78 -15.48 -33.49
N ASN A 21 13.79 -15.21 -32.18
CA ASN A 21 14.88 -15.52 -31.24
C ASN A 21 16.27 -14.91 -31.55
N GLY A 22 16.36 -13.60 -31.78
CA GLY A 22 17.62 -12.91 -31.49
C GLY A 22 17.85 -12.86 -29.98
N ALA A 23 19.06 -13.17 -29.48
CA ALA A 23 19.35 -13.10 -28.05
C ALA A 23 19.18 -11.65 -27.54
N VAL A 24 18.38 -11.45 -26.48
CA VAL A 24 18.12 -10.13 -25.88
C VAL A 24 19.44 -9.52 -25.40
N LYS A 25 19.74 -8.29 -25.82
CA LYS A 25 20.94 -7.56 -25.39
C LYS A 25 20.57 -6.46 -24.42
N LEU A 26 21.29 -6.38 -23.30
CA LEU A 26 21.09 -5.39 -22.26
C LEU A 26 22.35 -4.55 -22.07
N ASN A 27 22.16 -3.38 -21.45
CA ASN A 27 23.21 -2.51 -20.95
C ASN A 27 23.32 -2.64 -19.42
N GLN A 28 24.47 -2.22 -18.90
CA GLN A 28 24.64 -2.03 -17.46
C GLN A 28 23.75 -0.88 -16.99
N GLY A 29 23.18 -1.02 -15.79
CA GLY A 29 22.20 -0.09 -15.24
C GLY A 29 20.78 -0.39 -15.73
N ALA A 30 19.92 0.62 -15.66
CA ALA A 30 18.52 0.49 -16.05
C ALA A 30 18.39 0.38 -17.57
N ASN A 31 17.67 -0.64 -18.04
CA ASN A 31 17.32 -0.81 -19.44
C ASN A 31 15.92 -0.26 -19.71
N ASN A 32 15.70 0.26 -20.92
CA ASN A 32 14.42 0.86 -21.33
C ASN A 32 13.47 -0.14 -22.02
N GLY A 33 13.96 -1.31 -22.40
CA GLY A 33 13.15 -2.33 -23.07
C GLY A 33 12.24 -3.08 -22.09
N LEU A 34 11.10 -3.56 -22.60
CA LEU A 34 10.22 -4.48 -21.89
C LEU A 34 10.41 -5.89 -22.41
N TYR A 35 10.58 -6.84 -21.51
CA TYR A 35 10.87 -8.24 -21.83
C TYR A 35 9.98 -9.18 -21.01
N GLN A 36 9.89 -10.45 -21.39
CA GLN A 36 9.22 -11.47 -20.58
C GLN A 36 10.22 -12.54 -20.12
N LEU A 37 10.03 -13.03 -18.90
CA LEU A 37 10.77 -14.18 -18.35
C LEU A 37 9.99 -15.45 -18.66
N LYS A 38 10.43 -16.20 -19.66
CA LYS A 38 9.74 -17.38 -20.19
C LYS A 38 10.29 -18.65 -19.56
N ALA A 39 9.41 -19.56 -19.14
CA ALA A 39 9.76 -20.95 -18.83
C ALA A 39 8.74 -21.89 -19.49
N GLY A 40 9.21 -22.78 -20.36
CA GLY A 40 8.34 -23.57 -21.23
C GLY A 40 7.50 -22.68 -22.16
N SER A 41 6.17 -22.80 -22.07
CA SER A 41 5.20 -21.99 -22.83
C SER A 41 4.60 -20.83 -22.02
N ALA A 42 5.01 -20.65 -20.77
CA ALA A 42 4.44 -19.67 -19.84
C ALA A 42 5.47 -18.59 -19.45
N PHE A 43 4.98 -17.53 -18.83
CA PHE A 43 5.74 -16.33 -18.49
C PHE A 43 5.56 -15.98 -17.02
N LEU A 44 6.66 -15.61 -16.36
CA LEU A 44 6.64 -15.21 -14.96
C LEU A 44 5.88 -13.89 -14.81
N SER A 45 4.91 -13.88 -13.91
CA SER A 45 4.07 -12.73 -13.60
C SER A 45 4.05 -12.47 -12.10
N ILE A 46 4.03 -11.19 -11.73
CA ILE A 46 3.57 -10.76 -10.42
C ILE A 46 2.37 -9.85 -10.60
N THR A 47 1.24 -10.23 -10.02
CA THR A 47 -0.02 -9.47 -10.07
C THR A 47 -0.72 -9.55 -8.73
N GLU A 48 -1.52 -8.54 -8.42
CA GLU A 48 -2.40 -8.60 -7.26
C GLU A 48 -3.59 -9.54 -7.54
N ASN A 49 -3.88 -10.43 -6.60
CA ASN A 49 -5.11 -11.22 -6.61
C ASN A 49 -6.31 -10.31 -6.34
N SER A 50 -7.31 -10.35 -7.22
CA SER A 50 -8.50 -9.48 -7.13
C SER A 50 -9.37 -9.72 -5.89
N THR A 51 -9.24 -10.87 -5.25
CA THR A 51 -10.05 -11.30 -4.10
C THR A 51 -9.30 -11.12 -2.78
N THR A 52 -8.04 -11.56 -2.71
CA THR A 52 -7.24 -11.48 -1.47
C THR A 52 -6.48 -10.16 -1.35
N HIS A 53 -6.33 -9.41 -2.45
CA HIS A 53 -5.48 -8.23 -2.56
C HIS A 53 -4.01 -8.48 -2.20
N GLU A 54 -3.57 -9.74 -2.28
CA GLU A 54 -2.17 -10.11 -2.10
C GLU A 54 -1.46 -10.23 -3.43
N ASP A 55 -0.17 -9.91 -3.44
CA ASP A 55 0.67 -10.08 -4.63
C ASP A 55 0.99 -11.56 -4.82
N GLU A 56 0.57 -12.10 -5.95
CA GLU A 56 0.83 -13.48 -6.35
C GLU A 56 1.91 -13.54 -7.43
N ILE A 57 2.83 -14.49 -7.27
CA ILE A 57 3.85 -14.83 -8.27
C ILE A 57 3.50 -16.16 -8.92
N LYS A 58 3.27 -16.16 -10.24
CA LYS A 58 2.80 -17.34 -11.00
C LYS A 58 3.35 -17.35 -12.42
N MET A 59 3.35 -18.53 -13.03
CA MET A 59 3.53 -18.67 -14.47
C MET A 59 2.19 -18.53 -15.17
N VAL A 60 2.07 -17.61 -16.14
CA VAL A 60 0.83 -17.34 -16.87
C VAL A 60 1.05 -17.40 -18.38
N SER A 61 -0.04 -17.56 -19.14
CA SER A 61 0.01 -17.49 -20.60
C SER A 61 0.25 -16.06 -21.10
N HIS A 62 0.89 -15.93 -22.25
CA HIS A 62 1.03 -14.65 -22.96
C HIS A 62 -0.32 -14.24 -23.56
N SER A 63 -0.90 -13.18 -23.01
CA SER A 63 -2.18 -12.61 -23.42
C SER A 63 -2.20 -11.11 -23.09
N SER A 64 -3.08 -10.37 -23.75
CA SER A 64 -3.31 -8.94 -23.47
C SER A 64 -3.66 -8.67 -22.01
N ALA A 65 -4.48 -9.53 -21.40
CA ALA A 65 -4.89 -9.42 -20.00
C ALA A 65 -3.73 -9.55 -19.00
N ASN A 66 -2.68 -10.30 -19.35
CA ASN A 66 -1.54 -10.57 -18.48
C ASN A 66 -0.33 -9.67 -18.77
N LEU A 67 -0.40 -8.77 -19.76
CA LEU A 67 0.74 -7.95 -20.18
C LEU A 67 1.33 -7.11 -19.05
N GLY A 68 0.48 -6.46 -18.25
CA GLY A 68 0.95 -5.61 -17.16
C GLY A 68 1.85 -6.35 -16.15
N GLY A 69 1.47 -7.59 -15.81
CA GLY A 69 2.16 -8.42 -14.83
C GLY A 69 3.41 -9.15 -15.35
N THR A 70 3.47 -9.42 -16.66
CA THR A 70 4.51 -10.24 -17.31
C THR A 70 5.59 -9.45 -18.04
N MET A 71 5.36 -8.16 -18.31
CA MET A 71 6.33 -7.31 -19.01
C MET A 71 7.29 -6.66 -18.00
N TRP A 72 8.54 -7.11 -18.01
CA TRP A 72 9.61 -6.74 -17.08
C TRP A 72 10.59 -5.74 -17.65
N CYS A 73 10.91 -4.73 -16.84
CA CYS A 73 12.08 -3.87 -16.97
C CYS A 73 13.24 -4.47 -16.19
N VAL A 74 14.41 -4.48 -16.83
CA VAL A 74 15.60 -5.14 -16.29
C VAL A 74 16.65 -4.09 -15.94
N THR A 75 17.12 -4.12 -14.70
CA THR A 75 18.31 -3.38 -14.27
C THR A 75 19.45 -4.37 -14.07
N VAL A 76 20.61 -4.08 -14.65
CA VAL A 76 21.79 -4.95 -14.57
C VAL A 76 22.89 -4.27 -13.78
N ASP A 77 23.24 -4.81 -12.62
CA ASP A 77 24.44 -4.41 -11.89
C ASP A 77 25.63 -5.20 -12.44
N ALA A 78 26.68 -4.49 -12.83
CA ALA A 78 27.85 -5.10 -13.46
C ALA A 78 28.68 -5.93 -12.48
N GLU A 79 29.47 -6.82 -13.09
CA GLU A 79 30.47 -7.62 -12.39
C GLU A 79 31.47 -6.72 -11.65
N ASN A 80 31.61 -6.92 -10.35
CA ASN A 80 32.69 -6.35 -9.56
C ASN A 80 33.65 -7.47 -9.16
N GLN A 81 34.91 -7.39 -9.63
CA GLN A 81 36.01 -8.26 -9.21
C GLN A 81 35.73 -9.78 -9.37
N GLY A 82 35.14 -10.19 -10.51
CA GLY A 82 34.89 -11.61 -10.81
C GLY A 82 33.57 -12.18 -10.28
N GLN A 83 32.67 -11.34 -9.75
CA GLN A 83 31.29 -11.71 -9.43
C GLN A 83 30.40 -11.63 -10.68
N ASN A 84 29.49 -12.60 -10.88
CA ASN A 84 28.51 -12.54 -11.98
C ASN A 84 27.59 -11.31 -11.88
N PRO A 85 27.02 -10.85 -13.00
CA PRO A 85 26.08 -9.73 -13.01
C PRO A 85 24.81 -10.06 -12.21
N LYS A 86 24.21 -9.05 -11.60
CA LYS A 86 22.93 -9.16 -10.90
C LYS A 86 21.84 -8.47 -11.70
N TYR A 87 20.67 -9.08 -11.70
CA TYR A 87 19.51 -8.65 -12.46
C TYR A 87 18.36 -8.34 -11.51
N ASP A 88 17.83 -7.14 -11.64
CA ASP A 88 16.64 -6.69 -10.92
C ASP A 88 15.51 -6.53 -11.93
N PHE A 89 14.33 -7.06 -11.58
CA PHE A 89 13.16 -7.07 -12.45
C PHE A 89 12.01 -6.29 -11.82
N THR A 90 11.49 -5.30 -12.54
CA THR A 90 10.26 -4.58 -12.15
C THR A 90 9.28 -4.65 -13.31
N ASN A 91 8.07 -5.17 -13.09
CA ASN A 91 7.10 -5.28 -14.17
C ASN A 91 6.37 -3.96 -14.45
N LYS A 92 5.60 -3.93 -15.54
CA LYS A 92 4.92 -2.73 -16.04
C LYS A 92 3.90 -2.14 -15.06
N ILE A 93 3.31 -2.97 -14.19
CA ILE A 93 2.42 -2.51 -13.10
C ILE A 93 3.18 -2.09 -11.82
N GLY A 94 4.51 -2.08 -11.85
CA GLY A 94 5.33 -1.60 -10.72
C GLY A 94 5.53 -2.62 -9.62
N LYS A 95 5.46 -3.92 -9.91
CA LYS A 95 5.81 -4.98 -8.95
C LYS A 95 7.25 -5.39 -9.17
N PHE A 96 8.01 -5.40 -8.08
CA PHE A 96 9.42 -5.79 -8.06
C PHE A 96 9.53 -7.28 -7.74
N LEU A 97 10.40 -8.01 -8.44
CA LEU A 97 10.72 -9.40 -8.14
C LEU A 97 11.64 -9.47 -6.90
N GLY A 98 11.07 -9.19 -5.74
CA GLY A 98 11.68 -9.36 -4.42
C GLY A 98 10.88 -10.35 -3.59
N LEU A 99 11.54 -11.31 -2.94
CA LEU A 99 10.86 -12.41 -2.24
C LEU A 99 11.10 -12.40 -0.73
N GLU A 100 10.05 -12.78 -0.01
CA GLU A 100 10.05 -13.06 1.42
C GLU A 100 10.64 -14.46 1.65
N ILE A 101 11.67 -14.55 2.50
CA ILE A 101 12.44 -15.79 2.68
C ILE A 101 12.36 -16.35 4.09
N SER A 102 11.45 -15.90 4.94
CA SER A 102 11.48 -16.31 6.34
C SER A 102 11.18 -17.77 6.59
N THR A 103 10.30 -18.31 5.76
CA THR A 103 9.87 -19.70 5.84
C THR A 103 11.00 -20.67 5.46
N ILE A 104 12.09 -20.16 4.86
CA ILE A 104 13.19 -20.94 4.29
C ILE A 104 14.60 -20.55 4.79
N LYS A 105 14.82 -19.35 5.34
CA LYS A 105 16.16 -18.84 5.72
C LYS A 105 16.87 -19.64 6.82
N GLY A 106 16.17 -20.06 7.88
CA GLY A 106 16.76 -20.67 9.09
C GLY A 106 16.97 -22.19 9.10
N LYS A 107 16.70 -22.91 8.02
CA LYS A 107 16.80 -24.39 7.98
C LYS A 107 18.13 -24.86 7.35
N ALA A 108 18.69 -25.99 7.82
CA ALA A 108 20.07 -26.45 7.58
C ALA A 108 20.44 -26.84 6.13
N ALA A 109 21.74 -27.06 5.89
CA ALA A 109 22.51 -27.08 4.63
C ALA A 109 22.15 -28.10 3.51
N ALA A 110 21.02 -28.82 3.58
CA ALA A 110 20.55 -29.69 2.49
C ALA A 110 19.49 -28.96 1.64
N PRO A 111 19.30 -29.31 0.35
CA PRO A 111 18.23 -28.72 -0.46
C PRO A 111 16.89 -28.89 0.27
N LEU A 112 16.30 -27.79 0.73
CA LEU A 112 15.05 -27.87 1.47
C LEU A 112 13.92 -28.24 0.52
N ALA A 113 12.89 -28.86 1.09
CA ALA A 113 11.60 -28.97 0.41
C ALA A 113 11.19 -27.58 -0.11
N ALA A 114 10.70 -27.55 -1.35
CA ALA A 114 10.24 -26.33 -1.96
C ALA A 114 9.11 -25.71 -1.12
N VAL A 115 9.13 -24.39 -0.98
CA VAL A 115 8.06 -23.63 -0.31
C VAL A 115 7.45 -22.65 -1.30
N PRO A 116 6.17 -22.31 -1.18
CA PRO A 116 5.56 -21.29 -2.03
C PRO A 116 6.35 -19.98 -2.01
N ALA A 117 6.57 -19.37 -3.18
CA ALA A 117 7.20 -18.06 -3.26
C ALA A 117 6.23 -16.97 -2.80
N VAL A 118 6.71 -16.08 -1.94
CA VAL A 118 5.93 -14.96 -1.40
C VAL A 118 6.58 -13.65 -1.82
N VAL A 119 5.81 -12.76 -2.45
CA VAL A 119 6.29 -11.48 -2.94
C VAL A 119 6.45 -10.49 -1.79
N GLY A 120 7.47 -9.63 -1.86
CA GLY A 120 7.61 -8.47 -1.00
C GLY A 120 8.67 -8.55 0.09
N GLY A 121 9.71 -9.37 -0.10
CA GLY A 121 10.86 -9.43 0.81
C GLY A 121 12.18 -9.02 0.17
N ASP A 122 13.24 -9.02 0.98
CA ASP A 122 14.55 -8.46 0.66
C ASP A 122 15.38 -9.30 -0.32
N LEU A 123 14.99 -10.55 -0.59
CA LEU A 123 15.70 -11.39 -1.55
C LEU A 123 15.50 -10.84 -2.96
N SER A 124 16.57 -10.27 -3.51
CA SER A 124 16.61 -9.57 -4.80
C SER A 124 18.01 -9.67 -5.41
N GLY A 125 18.32 -8.96 -6.50
CA GLY A 125 19.63 -9.02 -7.15
C GLY A 125 19.93 -10.41 -7.70
N TRP A 126 19.10 -10.85 -8.65
CA TRP A 126 19.11 -12.22 -9.16
C TRP A 126 20.33 -12.51 -10.01
N LYS A 127 21.03 -13.60 -9.71
CA LYS A 127 21.97 -14.21 -10.64
C LYS A 127 21.15 -14.94 -11.71
N PHE A 128 21.40 -14.58 -12.96
CA PHE A 128 20.68 -15.10 -14.12
C PHE A 128 21.67 -15.50 -15.22
N SER A 129 21.95 -14.63 -16.19
CA SER A 129 22.94 -14.89 -17.23
C SER A 129 24.31 -14.30 -16.88
N PRO A 130 25.43 -15.00 -17.13
CA PRO A 130 26.76 -14.42 -16.98
C PRO A 130 27.06 -13.33 -18.03
N VAL A 131 26.32 -13.30 -19.14
CA VAL A 131 26.53 -12.35 -20.23
C VAL A 131 25.23 -11.58 -20.51
N PHE A 132 25.36 -10.28 -20.82
CA PHE A 132 24.19 -9.45 -21.11
C PHE A 132 24.37 -8.52 -22.32
N LYS A 133 25.59 -8.02 -22.57
CA LYS A 133 25.87 -7.13 -23.71
C LYS A 133 25.80 -7.83 -25.06
N ASN A 134 26.22 -9.09 -25.11
CA ASN A 134 26.30 -9.88 -26.35
C ASN A 134 25.07 -10.75 -26.58
N GLY A 135 24.13 -10.76 -25.63
CA GLY A 135 22.97 -11.64 -25.62
C GLY A 135 22.85 -12.30 -24.25
N VAL A 136 21.67 -12.21 -23.65
CA VAL A 136 21.33 -12.87 -22.40
C VAL A 136 21.06 -14.34 -22.67
N GLU A 137 21.79 -15.21 -21.99
CA GLU A 137 21.64 -16.66 -22.09
C GLU A 137 20.53 -17.16 -21.16
N LYS A 138 19.82 -18.20 -21.61
CA LYS A 138 18.86 -18.95 -20.78
C LYS A 138 19.58 -19.52 -19.57
N SER A 139 19.02 -19.31 -18.37
CA SER A 139 19.66 -19.73 -17.11
C SER A 139 18.65 -19.81 -15.97
N VAL A 140 19.07 -20.29 -14.81
CA VAL A 140 18.27 -20.32 -13.58
C VAL A 140 18.33 -18.97 -12.86
N LEU A 141 17.26 -18.62 -12.13
CA LEU A 141 17.20 -17.43 -11.27
C LEU A 141 17.44 -17.81 -9.81
N TYR A 142 18.52 -17.29 -9.21
CA TYR A 142 18.78 -17.42 -7.77
C TYR A 142 19.49 -16.21 -7.19
N SER A 143 19.40 -16.03 -5.87
CA SER A 143 20.10 -14.96 -5.16
C SER A 143 20.78 -15.47 -3.90
N TYR A 144 21.88 -14.80 -3.53
CA TYR A 144 22.61 -15.03 -2.30
C TYR A 144 21.93 -14.26 -1.18
N PHE A 145 21.50 -14.95 -0.13
CA PHE A 145 21.06 -14.31 1.12
C PHE A 145 22.13 -14.39 2.21
N THR A 146 23.08 -15.32 2.07
CA THR A 146 24.33 -15.46 2.84
C THR A 146 25.45 -15.89 1.89
N ASN A 147 26.70 -15.87 2.35
CA ASN A 147 27.86 -16.17 1.48
C ASN A 147 27.92 -17.63 0.99
N ASP A 148 27.38 -18.58 1.77
CA ASP A 148 27.48 -20.01 1.50
C ASP A 148 26.18 -20.64 0.96
N SER A 149 25.09 -19.87 0.91
CA SER A 149 23.76 -20.38 0.62
C SER A 149 23.00 -19.47 -0.34
N VAL A 150 22.24 -20.09 -1.24
CA VAL A 150 21.41 -19.41 -2.24
C VAL A 150 19.96 -19.87 -2.16
N ILE A 151 19.05 -19.02 -2.59
CA ILE A 151 17.64 -19.35 -2.82
C ILE A 151 17.34 -19.10 -4.28
N GLY A 152 16.75 -20.09 -4.95
CA GLY A 152 16.36 -20.02 -6.36
C GLY A 152 14.90 -20.33 -6.59
N LEU A 153 14.43 -19.96 -7.78
CA LEU A 153 13.07 -20.19 -8.23
C LEU A 153 12.90 -21.59 -8.82
N LYS A 154 11.80 -22.25 -8.45
CA LYS A 154 11.34 -23.50 -9.03
C LYS A 154 9.87 -23.38 -9.38
N VAL A 155 9.49 -23.79 -10.58
CA VAL A 155 8.11 -23.84 -11.03
C VAL A 155 7.63 -25.28 -10.92
N ASN A 156 6.50 -25.49 -10.24
CA ASN A 156 5.91 -26.81 -10.12
C ASN A 156 5.02 -27.15 -11.34
N THR A 157 4.47 -28.37 -11.38
CA THR A 157 3.66 -28.84 -12.52
C THR A 157 2.35 -28.07 -12.72
N SER A 158 1.87 -27.38 -11.69
CA SER A 158 0.66 -26.53 -11.75
C SER A 158 0.95 -25.13 -12.27
N GLY A 159 2.23 -24.76 -12.42
CA GLY A 159 2.65 -23.41 -12.81
C GLY A 159 2.82 -22.44 -11.63
N ASP A 160 2.69 -22.92 -10.40
CA ASP A 160 2.99 -22.11 -9.21
C ASP A 160 4.50 -21.98 -9.03
N VAL A 161 4.92 -20.84 -8.51
CA VAL A 161 6.32 -20.52 -8.27
C VAL A 161 6.67 -20.79 -6.81
N GLU A 162 7.74 -21.55 -6.62
CA GLU A 162 8.27 -21.98 -5.34
C GLU A 162 9.71 -21.50 -5.18
N MET A 163 10.16 -21.41 -3.92
CA MET A 163 11.53 -21.13 -3.54
C MET A 163 12.18 -22.40 -3.01
N VAL A 164 13.43 -22.62 -3.40
CA VAL A 164 14.27 -23.71 -2.90
C VAL A 164 15.61 -23.14 -2.43
N LYS A 165 16.00 -23.45 -1.19
CA LYS A 165 17.30 -23.10 -0.61
C LYS A 165 18.28 -24.24 -0.83
N THR A 166 19.52 -23.90 -1.18
CA THR A 166 20.62 -24.86 -1.34
C THR A 166 21.97 -24.20 -1.05
N ILE A 167 23.02 -25.03 -0.93
CA ILE A 167 24.41 -24.55 -0.81
C ILE A 167 24.85 -23.89 -2.13
N ALA A 168 25.63 -22.81 -2.03
CA ALA A 168 26.11 -22.00 -3.15
C ALA A 168 27.24 -22.67 -3.96
N THR A 169 27.03 -23.92 -4.39
CA THR A 169 27.93 -24.66 -5.28
C THR A 169 27.20 -25.08 -6.55
N THR A 170 27.93 -25.30 -7.64
CA THR A 170 27.35 -25.80 -8.90
C THR A 170 26.55 -27.08 -8.68
N ALA A 171 27.09 -28.03 -7.92
CA ALA A 171 26.39 -29.29 -7.59
C ALA A 171 25.10 -29.05 -6.78
N GLY A 172 25.15 -28.14 -5.80
CA GLY A 172 23.98 -27.79 -4.98
C GLY A 172 22.87 -27.11 -5.78
N ILE A 173 23.22 -26.21 -6.69
CA ILE A 173 22.29 -25.51 -7.59
C ILE A 173 21.63 -26.50 -8.56
N THR A 174 22.41 -27.39 -9.18
CA THR A 174 21.89 -28.43 -10.07
C THR A 174 20.97 -29.39 -9.31
N ALA A 175 21.36 -29.84 -8.12
CA ALA A 175 20.56 -30.75 -7.29
C ALA A 175 19.24 -30.13 -6.80
N ALA A 176 19.19 -28.81 -6.63
CA ALA A 176 17.98 -28.10 -6.23
C ALA A 176 16.90 -28.07 -7.34
N GLY A 177 17.30 -28.29 -8.59
CA GLY A 177 16.36 -28.35 -9.73
C GLY A 177 15.63 -27.03 -9.96
N PHE A 178 16.34 -25.91 -9.87
CA PHE A 178 15.78 -24.59 -10.21
C PHE A 178 15.31 -24.55 -11.66
N THR A 179 14.26 -23.78 -11.93
CA THR A 179 13.71 -23.63 -13.27
C THR A 179 14.58 -22.69 -14.10
N GLU A 180 14.87 -23.10 -15.33
CA GLU A 180 15.52 -22.24 -16.31
C GLU A 180 14.51 -21.27 -16.92
N PHE A 181 14.89 -19.99 -16.95
CA PHE A 181 14.17 -18.92 -17.61
C PHE A 181 14.95 -18.42 -18.82
N GLU A 182 14.20 -18.02 -19.84
CA GLU A 182 14.70 -17.35 -21.03
C GLU A 182 14.14 -15.92 -21.04
N LEU A 183 15.01 -14.90 -21.16
CA LEU A 183 14.56 -13.53 -21.34
C LEU A 183 14.27 -13.30 -22.82
N VAL A 184 13.02 -12.99 -23.14
CA VAL A 184 12.55 -12.88 -24.53
C VAL A 184 11.83 -11.55 -24.78
N GLU A 185 11.86 -11.09 -26.02
CA GLU A 185 10.89 -10.11 -26.49
C GLU A 185 9.49 -10.73 -26.54
N ALA A 186 8.48 -9.95 -26.18
CA ALA A 186 7.10 -10.38 -26.20
C ALA A 186 6.63 -10.65 -27.63
N ALA A 187 5.95 -11.78 -27.82
CA ALA A 187 5.30 -12.10 -29.08
C ALA A 187 4.19 -11.08 -29.40
N SER A 188 3.70 -11.10 -30.64
CA SER A 188 2.55 -10.29 -31.06
C SER A 188 1.26 -10.78 -30.41
N ILE A 189 0.38 -9.84 -30.08
CA ILE A 189 -0.98 -10.13 -29.59
C ILE A 189 -1.98 -9.52 -30.54
N VAL A 190 -2.94 -10.33 -31.00
CA VAL A 190 -4.16 -9.83 -31.62
C VAL A 190 -5.06 -9.32 -30.50
N VAL A 191 -5.35 -8.01 -30.51
CA VAL A 191 -6.11 -7.39 -29.42
C VAL A 191 -7.58 -7.83 -29.52
N SER A 192 -8.12 -8.26 -28.38
CA SER A 192 -9.44 -8.90 -28.33
C SER A 192 -10.50 -8.02 -27.65
N GLY A 193 -10.09 -7.14 -26.73
CA GLY A 193 -10.97 -6.22 -26.01
C GLY A 193 -10.80 -4.76 -26.44
N ALA A 194 -11.92 -4.05 -26.62
CA ALA A 194 -11.89 -2.62 -26.94
C ALA A 194 -11.28 -1.77 -25.81
N ASP A 195 -11.55 -2.14 -24.56
CA ASP A 195 -10.98 -1.47 -23.38
C ASP A 195 -9.46 -1.62 -23.31
N GLU A 196 -8.90 -2.73 -23.82
CA GLU A 196 -7.44 -2.94 -23.87
C GLU A 196 -6.77 -1.89 -24.77
N LEU A 197 -7.35 -1.58 -25.92
CA LEU A 197 -6.86 -0.50 -26.80
C LEU A 197 -7.14 0.88 -26.22
N ASN A 198 -8.37 1.13 -25.75
CA ASN A 198 -8.78 2.46 -25.27
C ASN A 198 -7.98 2.91 -24.04
N THR A 199 -7.58 1.97 -23.17
CA THR A 199 -6.71 2.23 -22.02
C THR A 199 -5.21 2.11 -22.36
N ILE A 200 -4.87 1.67 -23.57
CA ILE A 200 -3.50 1.31 -23.98
C ILE A 200 -2.89 0.35 -22.93
N PHE A 201 -3.56 -0.78 -22.73
CA PHE A 201 -3.22 -1.80 -21.73
C PHE A 201 -3.01 -1.22 -20.32
N GLY A 202 -3.85 -0.26 -19.93
CA GLY A 202 -3.84 0.37 -18.60
C GLY A 202 -2.92 1.58 -18.42
N THR A 203 -2.29 2.11 -19.47
CA THR A 203 -1.48 3.34 -19.34
C THR A 203 -2.31 4.63 -19.23
N GLN A 204 -3.59 4.58 -19.58
CA GLN A 204 -4.50 5.73 -19.57
C GLN A 204 -5.96 5.37 -19.23
N ASP A 205 -6.76 6.40 -18.92
CA ASP A 205 -8.21 6.27 -18.81
C ASP A 205 -8.83 5.93 -20.18
N LYS A 206 -9.83 5.05 -20.21
CA LYS A 206 -10.47 4.57 -21.44
C LYS A 206 -11.11 5.67 -22.29
N LYS A 207 -11.42 6.84 -21.71
CA LYS A 207 -11.99 8.00 -22.42
C LYS A 207 -10.92 9.00 -22.86
N ALA A 208 -9.64 8.78 -22.54
CA ALA A 208 -8.56 9.71 -22.89
C ALA A 208 -8.32 9.83 -24.41
N GLY A 209 -8.78 8.84 -25.17
CA GLY A 209 -8.60 8.71 -26.61
C GLY A 209 -7.19 8.22 -26.97
N ILE A 210 -7.10 7.45 -28.05
CA ILE A 210 -5.88 6.88 -28.61
C ILE A 210 -5.25 7.90 -29.56
N THR A 211 -3.93 8.05 -29.51
CA THR A 211 -3.14 8.79 -30.50
C THR A 211 -1.95 7.91 -30.89
N LEU A 212 -1.87 7.59 -32.18
CA LEU A 212 -0.77 6.77 -32.70
C LEU A 212 0.38 7.65 -33.17
N LYS A 213 1.56 7.06 -33.33
CA LYS A 213 2.71 7.71 -33.98
C LYS A 213 3.19 6.88 -35.16
N PHE A 214 3.29 7.51 -36.32
CA PHE A 214 3.70 6.87 -37.57
C PHE A 214 5.15 7.24 -37.90
N THR A 215 5.96 6.28 -38.32
CA THR A 215 7.34 6.50 -38.76
C THR A 215 7.67 5.58 -39.96
N PRO A 216 7.74 6.12 -41.20
CA PRO A 216 7.44 7.50 -41.56
C PRO A 216 5.93 7.84 -41.47
N ASP A 217 5.57 9.13 -41.46
CA ASP A 217 4.18 9.61 -41.54
C ASP A 217 3.83 10.15 -42.94
N VAL A 218 2.57 10.56 -43.14
CA VAL A 218 2.08 11.26 -44.34
C VAL A 218 2.87 12.54 -44.60
N LEU A 219 2.96 12.94 -45.87
CA LEU A 219 3.77 14.08 -46.31
C LEU A 219 3.05 14.81 -47.46
N GLY A 220 3.09 16.14 -47.45
CA GLY A 220 2.53 17.00 -48.49
C GLY A 220 1.24 17.73 -48.07
N ASP A 221 0.97 18.86 -48.73
CA ASP A 221 -0.19 19.71 -48.40
C ASP A 221 -1.51 18.95 -48.61
N GLY A 222 -2.35 18.94 -47.58
CA GLY A 222 -3.64 18.25 -47.59
C GLY A 222 -3.58 16.73 -47.39
N ALA A 223 -2.40 16.13 -47.20
CA ALA A 223 -2.29 14.72 -46.82
C ALA A 223 -2.74 14.52 -45.36
N VAL A 224 -3.73 13.65 -45.15
CA VAL A 224 -4.32 13.39 -43.82
C VAL A 224 -3.91 12.01 -43.33
N ASN A 225 -3.42 11.95 -42.10
CA ASN A 225 -3.33 10.70 -41.35
C ASN A 225 -4.54 10.59 -40.41
N TYR A 226 -5.46 9.69 -40.76
CA TYR A 226 -6.74 9.54 -40.11
C TYR A 226 -6.63 9.09 -38.64
N PHE A 227 -5.51 8.50 -38.25
CA PHE A 227 -5.25 8.00 -36.89
C PHE A 227 -4.49 8.99 -35.99
N THR A 228 -3.97 10.08 -36.54
CA THR A 228 -3.17 11.07 -35.79
C THR A 228 -3.76 12.48 -35.83
N GLU A 229 -4.56 12.82 -36.85
CA GLU A 229 -5.23 14.12 -36.99
C GLU A 229 -6.10 14.46 -35.76
N LYS A 230 -6.80 13.45 -35.22
CA LYS A 230 -7.60 13.56 -34.00
C LYS A 230 -7.51 12.26 -33.20
N LYS A 231 -7.71 12.38 -31.90
CA LYS A 231 -7.87 11.22 -31.03
C LYS A 231 -9.09 10.40 -31.42
N PHE A 232 -8.98 9.08 -31.28
CA PHE A 232 -10.08 8.15 -31.52
C PHE A 232 -10.23 7.17 -30.35
N THR A 233 -11.37 6.51 -30.28
CA THR A 233 -11.58 5.32 -29.45
C THR A 233 -11.99 4.17 -30.34
N VAL A 234 -12.01 2.96 -29.79
CA VAL A 234 -12.53 1.78 -30.47
C VAL A 234 -13.73 1.20 -29.73
N GLU A 235 -14.62 0.56 -30.48
CA GLU A 235 -15.70 -0.26 -29.93
C GLU A 235 -15.82 -1.58 -30.68
N ALA A 236 -16.43 -2.59 -30.05
CA ALA A 236 -16.58 -3.91 -30.65
C ALA A 236 -17.46 -3.86 -31.91
N SER A 237 -16.97 -4.42 -33.03
CA SER A 237 -17.73 -4.48 -34.28
C SER A 237 -18.80 -5.58 -34.31
N GLY A 238 -18.78 -6.50 -33.35
CA GLY A 238 -19.58 -7.74 -33.38
C GLY A 238 -18.91 -8.88 -34.18
N THR A 239 -17.80 -8.61 -34.87
CA THR A 239 -16.89 -9.64 -35.39
C THR A 239 -15.70 -9.77 -34.43
N ALA A 240 -15.34 -11.00 -34.04
CA ALA A 240 -14.25 -11.25 -33.09
C ALA A 240 -12.93 -10.59 -33.54
N ASN A 241 -12.22 -9.92 -32.62
CA ASN A 241 -10.95 -9.19 -32.83
C ASN A 241 -11.03 -7.97 -33.77
N TYR A 242 -12.21 -7.65 -34.30
CA TYR A 242 -12.42 -6.47 -35.13
C TYR A 242 -13.18 -5.39 -34.39
N PHE A 243 -12.74 -4.16 -34.57
CA PHE A 243 -13.29 -2.99 -33.93
C PHE A 243 -13.72 -1.95 -34.95
N HIS A 244 -14.69 -1.14 -34.55
CA HIS A 244 -14.95 0.13 -35.20
C HIS A 244 -14.06 1.20 -34.57
N VAL A 245 -13.50 2.08 -35.39
CA VAL A 245 -12.70 3.23 -34.96
C VAL A 245 -13.58 4.49 -34.99
N LEU A 246 -13.72 5.16 -33.86
CA LEU A 246 -14.66 6.25 -33.65
C LEU A 246 -13.98 7.52 -33.15
N ARG A 247 -14.45 8.68 -33.60
CA ARG A 247 -14.10 9.99 -33.04
C ARG A 247 -15.12 10.46 -32.02
N ALA A 248 -14.73 11.45 -31.21
CA ALA A 248 -15.61 12.10 -30.24
C ALA A 248 -16.84 12.80 -30.85
N ASP A 249 -16.81 13.09 -32.16
CA ASP A 249 -17.94 13.61 -32.93
C ASP A 249 -18.89 12.51 -33.44
N SER A 250 -18.72 11.27 -32.96
CA SER A 250 -19.48 10.08 -33.36
C SER A 250 -19.31 9.68 -34.82
N SER A 251 -18.23 10.13 -35.47
CA SER A 251 -17.88 9.65 -36.81
C SER A 251 -17.11 8.33 -36.76
N TYR A 252 -17.34 7.48 -37.76
CA TYR A 252 -16.71 6.16 -37.88
C TYR A 252 -15.73 6.13 -39.04
N LEU A 253 -14.53 5.60 -38.80
CA LEU A 253 -13.54 5.41 -39.86
C LEU A 253 -13.97 4.27 -40.77
N TYR A 254 -13.76 4.44 -42.07
CA TYR A 254 -13.93 3.39 -43.07
C TYR A 254 -12.96 3.57 -44.23
N VAL A 255 -12.79 2.52 -45.02
CA VAL A 255 -12.13 2.61 -46.32
C VAL A 255 -13.11 3.19 -47.34
N ASP A 256 -12.78 4.34 -47.90
CA ASP A 256 -13.57 5.01 -48.93
C ASP A 256 -13.55 4.17 -50.23
N THR A 257 -14.68 4.13 -50.93
CA THR A 257 -14.79 3.46 -52.23
C THR A 257 -14.32 4.35 -53.38
N ALA A 258 -14.07 5.63 -53.12
CA ALA A 258 -13.48 6.56 -54.08
C ALA A 258 -11.96 6.33 -54.23
N TYR A 259 -11.50 6.26 -55.49
CA TYR A 259 -10.07 6.19 -55.78
C TYR A 259 -9.40 7.54 -55.54
N THR A 260 -8.24 7.50 -54.87
CA THR A 260 -7.44 8.70 -54.58
C THR A 260 -6.76 9.30 -55.81
N ASN A 261 -6.65 8.53 -56.90
CA ASN A 261 -5.97 8.94 -58.11
C ASN A 261 -6.88 8.91 -59.35
N ALA A 262 -6.98 10.07 -60.01
CA ALA A 262 -7.75 10.23 -61.24
C ALA A 262 -7.02 9.69 -62.49
N VAL A 263 -5.68 9.68 -62.49
CA VAL A 263 -4.83 9.34 -63.65
C VAL A 263 -3.78 8.30 -63.23
N GLY A 264 -3.54 7.29 -64.08
CA GLY A 264 -2.58 6.19 -63.84
C GLY A 264 -3.22 4.80 -63.76
N GLY A 265 -2.42 3.75 -63.99
CA GLY A 265 -2.90 2.36 -64.07
C GLY A 265 -3.14 1.68 -62.71
N ALA A 266 -2.42 2.06 -61.65
CA ALA A 266 -2.65 1.56 -60.30
C ALA A 266 -3.76 2.37 -59.62
N LYS A 267 -4.69 1.73 -58.91
CA LYS A 267 -5.80 2.38 -58.19
C LYS A 267 -5.63 2.17 -56.68
N PHE A 268 -5.77 3.22 -55.89
CA PHE A 268 -5.63 3.15 -54.43
C PHE A 268 -6.89 3.66 -53.73
N LEU A 269 -7.32 2.94 -52.70
CA LEU A 269 -8.36 3.38 -51.77
C LEU A 269 -7.69 4.02 -50.54
N ALA A 270 -8.32 5.05 -50.00
CA ALA A 270 -7.91 5.70 -48.76
C ALA A 270 -9.05 5.62 -47.74
N TYR A 271 -8.86 6.29 -46.61
CA TYR A 271 -9.83 6.29 -45.53
C TYR A 271 -10.70 7.54 -45.56
N ASN A 272 -11.85 7.46 -44.89
CA ASN A 272 -12.71 8.61 -44.67
C ASN A 272 -13.56 8.40 -43.40
N TRP A 273 -14.27 9.44 -42.97
CA TRP A 273 -15.11 9.43 -41.78
C TRP A 273 -16.58 9.50 -42.16
N SER A 274 -17.39 8.54 -41.70
CA SER A 274 -18.84 8.60 -41.88
C SER A 274 -19.45 9.43 -40.76
N ASN A 275 -20.27 10.43 -41.11
CA ASN A 275 -21.00 11.21 -40.11
C ASN A 275 -22.38 10.58 -39.89
N LEU A 276 -22.48 9.74 -38.86
CA LEU A 276 -23.72 9.03 -38.52
C LEU A 276 -24.47 9.66 -37.34
N LYS A 277 -23.96 10.71 -36.71
CA LYS A 277 -24.43 11.25 -35.42
C LYS A 277 -25.94 11.55 -35.34
N ASP A 278 -26.52 12.06 -36.44
CA ASP A 278 -27.92 12.51 -36.49
C ASP A 278 -28.77 11.76 -37.54
N THR A 279 -28.15 10.84 -38.29
CA THR A 279 -28.81 10.09 -39.36
C THR A 279 -28.32 8.65 -39.42
N TYR A 280 -29.06 7.76 -38.76
CA TYR A 280 -28.83 6.32 -38.80
C TYR A 280 -29.66 5.70 -39.92
N LYS A 281 -29.21 5.85 -41.17
CA LYS A 281 -29.96 5.38 -42.34
C LYS A 281 -29.09 4.57 -43.29
N THR A 282 -29.63 3.45 -43.74
CA THR A 282 -29.06 2.69 -44.85
C THR A 282 -30.09 2.63 -45.97
N GLY A 283 -29.83 3.35 -47.07
CA GLY A 283 -30.84 3.62 -48.09
C GLY A 283 -32.01 4.42 -47.51
N THR A 284 -33.22 3.86 -47.59
CA THR A 284 -34.46 4.46 -47.06
C THR A 284 -34.83 3.99 -45.65
N LYS A 285 -34.10 3.03 -45.07
CA LYS A 285 -34.41 2.44 -43.76
C LYS A 285 -33.75 3.23 -42.64
N ASN A 286 -34.49 3.47 -41.55
CA ASN A 286 -33.96 4.02 -40.30
C ASN A 286 -33.46 2.90 -39.38
N HIS A 287 -32.37 3.15 -38.69
CA HIS A 287 -31.75 2.25 -37.72
C HIS A 287 -31.74 2.91 -36.33
N ALA A 288 -31.66 2.08 -35.27
CA ALA A 288 -31.68 2.57 -33.90
C ALA A 288 -30.33 3.16 -33.45
N THR A 289 -29.23 2.61 -33.96
CA THR A 289 -27.87 3.04 -33.62
C THR A 289 -27.02 3.24 -34.88
N PRO A 290 -25.91 4.00 -34.81
CA PRO A 290 -24.99 4.13 -35.95
C PRO A 290 -24.37 2.78 -36.34
N LYS A 291 -24.08 1.93 -35.35
CA LYS A 291 -23.60 0.57 -35.56
C LYS A 291 -24.59 -0.30 -36.35
N ASP A 292 -25.89 -0.18 -36.10
CA ASP A 292 -26.91 -0.92 -36.86
C ASP A 292 -26.94 -0.48 -38.33
N SER A 293 -26.72 0.81 -38.60
CA SER A 293 -26.62 1.32 -39.97
C SER A 293 -25.38 0.79 -40.69
N ILE A 294 -24.22 0.74 -40.00
CA ILE A 294 -22.99 0.14 -40.53
C ILE A 294 -23.19 -1.36 -40.80
N ASN A 295 -23.82 -2.09 -39.89
CA ASN A 295 -24.03 -3.53 -40.05
C ASN A 295 -25.04 -3.88 -41.15
N ALA A 296 -25.91 -2.95 -41.52
CA ALA A 296 -26.91 -3.14 -42.57
C ALA A 296 -26.40 -2.85 -44.00
N THR A 297 -25.18 -2.31 -44.17
CA THR A 297 -24.59 -2.07 -45.50
C THR A 297 -23.70 -3.23 -45.94
N ASP A 298 -23.68 -3.50 -47.25
CA ASP A 298 -22.73 -4.42 -47.89
C ASP A 298 -21.26 -3.99 -47.71
N LEU A 299 -21.02 -2.75 -47.28
CA LEU A 299 -19.70 -2.19 -46.96
C LEU A 299 -19.31 -2.35 -45.49
N SER A 300 -20.08 -3.08 -44.68
CA SER A 300 -19.87 -3.18 -43.23
C SER A 300 -18.45 -3.64 -42.84
N ASP A 301 -17.82 -4.48 -43.67
CA ASP A 301 -16.46 -4.96 -43.43
C ASP A 301 -15.37 -3.91 -43.73
N GLN A 302 -15.68 -2.82 -44.44
CA GLN A 302 -14.77 -1.68 -44.62
C GLN A 302 -14.65 -0.78 -43.38
N TYR A 303 -15.52 -1.00 -42.39
CA TYR A 303 -15.54 -0.29 -41.09
C TYR A 303 -14.87 -1.10 -39.98
N LYS A 304 -14.31 -2.28 -40.29
CA LYS A 304 -13.81 -3.25 -39.30
C LYS A 304 -12.29 -3.31 -39.34
N PHE A 305 -11.67 -2.93 -38.23
CA PHE A 305 -10.22 -2.86 -38.07
C PHE A 305 -9.74 -3.85 -37.00
N MET A 306 -8.75 -4.68 -37.34
CA MET A 306 -8.04 -5.54 -36.41
C MET A 306 -6.70 -4.92 -36.05
N PHE A 307 -6.30 -5.09 -34.80
CA PHE A 307 -5.06 -4.54 -34.24
C PHE A 307 -4.20 -5.69 -33.73
N THR A 308 -2.99 -5.81 -34.27
CA THR A 308 -1.96 -6.75 -33.81
C THR A 308 -0.82 -5.95 -33.21
N TYR A 309 -0.48 -6.19 -31.94
CA TYR A 309 0.48 -5.37 -31.20
C TYR A 309 1.69 -6.18 -30.73
N TRP A 310 2.89 -5.60 -30.85
CA TRP A 310 4.18 -6.14 -30.36
C TRP A 310 4.67 -5.28 -29.18
N PRO A 311 4.46 -5.73 -27.93
CA PRO A 311 4.71 -4.91 -26.74
C PRO A 311 6.16 -4.47 -26.52
N SER A 312 7.13 -5.34 -26.84
CA SER A 312 8.56 -5.03 -26.64
C SER A 312 9.08 -3.94 -27.58
N ASN A 313 8.50 -3.83 -28.78
CA ASN A 313 8.97 -2.96 -29.87
C ASN A 313 8.11 -1.70 -30.06
N ASP A 314 7.02 -1.58 -29.30
CA ASP A 314 5.94 -0.62 -29.51
C ASP A 314 5.50 -0.56 -30.97
N SER A 315 5.20 -1.72 -31.56
CA SER A 315 4.78 -1.79 -32.95
C SER A 315 3.35 -2.28 -33.03
N LEU A 316 2.55 -1.59 -33.82
CA LEU A 316 1.15 -1.89 -34.07
C LEU A 316 0.97 -2.15 -35.55
N GLU A 317 0.29 -3.23 -35.88
CA GLU A 317 -0.22 -3.50 -37.21
C GLU A 317 -1.74 -3.32 -37.19
N ILE A 318 -2.25 -2.64 -38.20
CA ILE A 318 -3.68 -2.38 -38.35
C ILE A 318 -4.14 -2.92 -39.70
N GLN A 319 -5.13 -3.81 -39.64
CA GLN A 319 -5.72 -4.44 -40.83
C GLN A 319 -7.20 -4.08 -40.94
N VAL A 320 -7.66 -3.72 -42.13
CA VAL A 320 -9.09 -3.68 -42.45
C VAL A 320 -9.54 -5.07 -42.89
N LYS A 321 -10.72 -5.50 -42.42
CA LYS A 321 -11.25 -6.83 -42.74
C LYS A 321 -11.39 -7.03 -44.26
N GLN A 322 -12.01 -6.08 -44.94
CA GLN A 322 -12.22 -6.13 -46.38
C GLN A 322 -12.28 -4.72 -46.98
N SER A 323 -11.84 -4.57 -48.22
CA SER A 323 -12.09 -3.39 -49.07
C SER A 323 -12.61 -3.83 -50.43
N LEU A 324 -13.64 -3.16 -50.95
CA LEU A 324 -14.23 -3.47 -52.25
C LEU A 324 -13.79 -2.46 -53.30
N LEU A 325 -13.30 -2.96 -54.44
CA LEU A 325 -12.95 -2.17 -55.62
C LEU A 325 -14.08 -2.24 -56.65
N LYS A 326 -14.35 -1.13 -57.34
CA LYS A 326 -15.23 -1.10 -58.51
C LYS A 326 -14.41 -1.37 -59.78
N THR A 327 -14.94 -2.19 -60.69
CA THR A 327 -14.19 -2.62 -61.88
C THR A 327 -14.23 -1.64 -63.05
N SER A 328 -15.36 -0.95 -63.26
CA SER A 328 -15.56 -0.03 -64.40
C SER A 328 -16.38 1.23 -64.10
N GLU A 329 -17.29 1.17 -63.13
CA GLU A 329 -18.34 2.19 -62.99
C GLU A 329 -17.88 3.49 -62.32
N THR A 330 -18.53 4.59 -62.73
CA THR A 330 -18.23 5.92 -62.18
C THR A 330 -18.82 6.08 -60.77
N TYR A 331 -20.04 5.59 -60.53
CA TYR A 331 -20.70 5.68 -59.21
C TYR A 331 -20.88 4.30 -58.57
N TRP A 332 -20.75 4.23 -57.24
CA TRP A 332 -20.83 2.98 -56.48
C TRP A 332 -22.20 2.28 -56.59
N LYS A 333 -23.29 3.06 -56.69
CA LYS A 333 -24.66 2.56 -56.84
C LYS A 333 -24.93 1.78 -58.13
N ASP A 334 -24.08 1.96 -59.14
CA ASP A 334 -24.24 1.38 -60.48
C ASP A 334 -23.34 0.15 -60.68
N VAL A 335 -22.53 -0.20 -59.66
CA VAL A 335 -21.55 -1.29 -59.72
C VAL A 335 -22.24 -2.66 -59.71
N THR A 336 -21.99 -3.46 -60.74
CA THR A 336 -22.46 -4.86 -60.86
C THR A 336 -21.37 -5.89 -60.58
N VAL A 337 -20.09 -5.51 -60.68
CA VAL A 337 -18.94 -6.37 -60.42
C VAL A 337 -17.96 -5.65 -59.50
N THR A 338 -17.61 -6.31 -58.38
CA THR A 338 -16.61 -5.83 -57.43
C THR A 338 -15.45 -6.82 -57.32
N THR A 339 -14.29 -6.33 -56.89
CA THR A 339 -13.19 -7.16 -56.42
C THR A 339 -12.99 -6.92 -54.94
N ALA A 340 -12.96 -7.99 -54.14
CA ALA A 340 -12.72 -7.90 -52.70
C ALA A 340 -11.25 -8.10 -52.39
N MET A 341 -10.65 -7.15 -51.68
CA MET A 341 -9.34 -7.30 -51.05
C MET A 341 -9.55 -7.58 -49.57
N GLN A 342 -9.12 -8.74 -49.12
CA GLN A 342 -9.24 -9.16 -47.72
C GLN A 342 -8.00 -8.74 -46.94
N ASN A 343 -8.17 -8.50 -45.63
CA ASN A 343 -7.10 -8.30 -44.65
C ASN A 343 -6.02 -7.30 -45.11
N GLN A 344 -6.45 -6.20 -45.73
CA GLN A 344 -5.51 -5.19 -46.20
C GLN A 344 -4.96 -4.41 -45.00
N HIS A 345 -3.69 -4.05 -45.08
CA HIS A 345 -3.01 -3.29 -44.06
C HIS A 345 -3.14 -1.80 -44.33
N ILE A 346 -3.01 -1.01 -43.27
CA ILE A 346 -2.68 0.41 -43.43
C ILE A 346 -1.30 0.51 -44.05
N SER A 347 -1.17 1.30 -45.11
CA SER A 347 0.08 1.50 -45.83
C SER A 347 0.21 2.95 -46.28
N LEU A 348 1.44 3.41 -46.47
CA LEU A 348 1.74 4.72 -47.03
C LEU A 348 2.06 4.59 -48.51
N GLN A 349 1.27 5.24 -49.35
CA GLN A 349 1.54 5.33 -50.77
C GLN A 349 2.33 6.60 -51.07
N GLU A 350 3.55 6.43 -51.59
CA GLU A 350 4.34 7.53 -52.13
C GLU A 350 3.85 7.86 -53.55
N LEU A 351 3.33 9.07 -53.73
CA LEU A 351 2.84 9.57 -55.01
C LEU A 351 3.89 10.41 -55.73
N LEU A 352 4.67 11.17 -54.95
CA LEU A 352 5.82 11.93 -55.41
C LEU A 352 6.96 11.72 -54.44
N LYS A 353 8.08 11.23 -54.95
CA LYS A 353 9.27 10.90 -54.16
C LYS A 353 9.66 12.05 -53.25
N ASP A 354 9.75 11.77 -51.95
CA ASP A 354 10.14 12.69 -50.88
C ASP A 354 9.28 13.97 -50.78
N LYS A 355 8.07 13.99 -51.38
CA LYS A 355 7.21 15.18 -51.44
C LYS A 355 5.75 14.92 -51.09
N VAL A 356 5.18 13.83 -51.59
CA VAL A 356 3.77 13.50 -51.37
C VAL A 356 3.65 12.04 -51.00
N ARG A 357 3.15 11.79 -49.80
CA ARG A 357 2.89 10.47 -49.22
C ARG A 357 1.54 10.50 -48.52
N ILE A 358 0.63 9.63 -48.93
CA ILE A 358 -0.74 9.54 -48.40
C ILE A 358 -0.97 8.20 -47.73
N LEU A 359 -1.97 8.13 -46.84
CA LEU A 359 -2.37 6.89 -46.16
C LEU A 359 -3.42 6.13 -46.99
N THR A 360 -3.15 4.87 -47.30
CA THR A 360 -3.97 4.00 -48.16
C THR A 360 -4.07 2.58 -47.57
N VAL A 361 -4.85 1.71 -48.21
CA VAL A 361 -4.84 0.26 -47.96
C VAL A 361 -3.91 -0.46 -48.94
N ASP A 362 -3.17 -1.46 -48.48
CA ASP A 362 -2.34 -2.33 -49.33
C ASP A 362 -2.11 -3.71 -48.68
N ALA A 363 -1.48 -4.64 -49.41
CA ALA A 363 -1.20 -5.99 -48.93
C ALA A 363 -0.19 -6.05 -47.78
N ALA A 364 0.61 -5.00 -47.56
CA ALA A 364 1.59 -4.92 -46.49
C ALA A 364 1.65 -3.52 -45.86
N GLN A 365 1.86 -3.48 -44.55
CA GLN A 365 2.17 -2.24 -43.84
C GLN A 365 3.64 -1.85 -44.06
N ASN A 366 3.89 -0.59 -44.42
CA ASN A 366 5.24 -0.09 -44.72
C ASN A 366 5.69 1.06 -43.80
N THR A 367 4.99 1.24 -42.68
CA THR A 367 5.26 2.26 -41.66
C THR A 367 5.24 1.63 -40.27
N LYS A 368 6.14 2.08 -39.39
CA LYS A 368 6.08 1.73 -37.97
C LYS A 368 4.99 2.56 -37.32
N ILE A 369 4.04 1.89 -36.66
CA ILE A 369 2.99 2.54 -35.90
C ILE A 369 3.21 2.25 -34.42
N GLU A 370 3.37 3.28 -33.61
CA GLU A 370 3.60 3.16 -32.16
C GLU A 370 2.31 3.47 -31.40
N LEU A 371 1.99 2.62 -30.42
CA LEU A 371 0.79 2.75 -29.59
C LEU A 371 1.09 3.52 -28.29
N GLY A 372 2.32 3.49 -27.80
CA GLY A 372 2.75 4.20 -26.59
C GLY A 372 2.74 3.37 -25.31
N PHE A 373 2.66 2.03 -25.41
CA PHE A 373 2.71 1.16 -24.22
C PHE A 373 4.14 0.82 -23.79
N ALA A 374 5.11 0.81 -24.71
CA ALA A 374 6.47 0.38 -24.41
C ALA A 374 7.21 1.30 -23.42
N GLY A 375 8.45 0.92 -23.09
CA GLY A 375 9.27 1.64 -22.13
C GLY A 375 9.00 1.26 -20.68
N CYS A 376 9.90 1.67 -19.80
CA CYS A 376 9.91 1.27 -18.39
C CYS A 376 9.13 2.16 -17.43
N LYS A 377 8.29 3.05 -17.97
CA LYS A 377 7.36 3.83 -17.15
C LYS A 377 6.28 2.89 -16.58
N VAL A 378 6.20 2.83 -15.25
CA VAL A 378 5.16 2.11 -14.51
C VAL A 378 3.78 2.67 -14.84
N LEU A 379 2.77 1.80 -14.92
CA LEU A 379 1.39 2.21 -15.16
C LEU A 379 0.90 3.17 -14.06
N PRO A 380 0.07 4.17 -14.39
CA PRO A 380 -0.55 5.03 -13.40
C PRO A 380 -1.33 4.20 -12.37
N THR A 381 -1.24 4.60 -11.10
CA THR A 381 -1.97 3.98 -10.01
C THR A 381 -2.35 5.03 -8.98
N THR A 382 -3.47 4.81 -8.31
CA THR A 382 -3.85 5.58 -7.12
C THR A 382 -3.26 4.96 -5.86
N LYS A 383 -2.74 3.73 -5.91
CA LYS A 383 -2.16 3.08 -4.73
C LYS A 383 -0.97 3.88 -4.20
N THR A 384 -0.88 3.96 -2.89
CA THR A 384 0.23 4.57 -2.17
C THR A 384 0.48 3.77 -0.89
N THR A 385 1.51 4.14 -0.14
CA THR A 385 1.82 3.54 1.16
C THR A 385 2.33 4.60 2.14
N VAL A 386 2.51 4.19 3.39
CA VAL A 386 3.26 4.89 4.44
C VAL A 386 4.40 4.00 4.93
N ASP A 387 5.43 4.60 5.49
CA ASP A 387 6.57 3.83 6.03
C ASP A 387 6.18 3.03 7.27
N ASP A 388 7.01 2.04 7.61
CA ASP A 388 6.84 1.31 8.87
C ASP A 388 6.98 2.29 10.04
N GLY A 389 6.01 2.31 10.95
CA GLY A 389 6.03 3.28 12.04
C GLY A 389 4.84 3.19 12.98
N VAL A 390 4.84 4.09 13.97
CA VAL A 390 3.69 4.30 14.86
C VAL A 390 3.00 5.57 14.43
N TYR A 391 1.68 5.50 14.22
CA TYR A 391 0.89 6.60 13.70
C TYR A 391 -0.36 6.84 14.54
N VAL A 392 -0.80 8.08 14.56
CA VAL A 392 -2.17 8.47 14.89
C VAL A 392 -2.92 8.66 13.58
N ILE A 393 -4.10 8.07 13.44
CA ILE A 393 -4.90 8.14 12.20
C ILE A 393 -6.03 9.15 12.40
N ARG A 394 -6.05 10.20 11.57
CA ARG A 394 -7.04 11.27 11.61
C ARG A 394 -7.84 11.32 10.32
N ASN A 395 -9.14 11.57 10.44
CA ASN A 395 -9.98 11.96 9.32
C ASN A 395 -10.00 13.50 9.24
N ALA A 396 -9.28 14.07 8.27
CA ALA A 396 -9.12 15.52 8.12
C ALA A 396 -10.45 16.26 7.90
N LYS A 397 -11.47 15.59 7.33
CA LYS A 397 -12.79 16.18 7.09
C LYS A 397 -13.63 16.31 8.36
N THR A 398 -13.60 15.31 9.24
CA THR A 398 -14.39 15.29 10.48
C THR A 398 -13.60 15.75 11.70
N GLY A 399 -12.28 15.82 11.61
CA GLY A 399 -11.38 16.09 12.73
C GLY A 399 -11.25 14.93 13.73
N LYS A 400 -11.91 13.80 13.49
CA LYS A 400 -11.92 12.63 14.39
C LYS A 400 -10.68 11.76 14.20
N TYR A 401 -10.37 11.00 15.23
CA TYR A 401 -9.23 10.09 15.32
C TYR A 401 -9.69 8.65 15.47
N TYR A 402 -9.05 7.73 14.76
CA TYR A 402 -9.37 6.32 14.86
C TYR A 402 -8.69 5.73 16.09
N ALA A 403 -9.45 5.12 16.99
CA ALA A 403 -8.96 4.71 18.30
C ALA A 403 -9.70 3.49 18.84
N ALA A 404 -9.13 2.91 19.90
CA ALA A 404 -9.73 1.88 20.73
C ALA A 404 -10.15 2.48 22.09
N PRO A 405 -11.32 3.14 22.19
CA PRO A 405 -11.72 3.82 23.42
C PRO A 405 -12.02 2.84 24.55
N LEU A 406 -11.70 3.26 25.77
CA LEU A 406 -11.79 2.46 27.01
C LEU A 406 -13.19 1.84 27.25
N TYR A 407 -14.25 2.55 26.88
CA TYR A 407 -15.63 2.12 27.12
C TYR A 407 -16.12 1.05 26.12
N ASN A 408 -15.35 0.77 25.07
CA ASN A 408 -15.78 -0.13 24.00
C ASN A 408 -15.06 -1.49 24.03
N GLU A 409 -14.37 -1.82 25.13
CA GLU A 409 -13.58 -3.05 25.28
C GLU A 409 -14.41 -4.34 25.11
N SER A 410 -15.71 -4.31 25.44
CA SER A 410 -16.62 -5.45 25.32
C SER A 410 -17.46 -5.47 24.05
N ALA A 411 -17.28 -4.52 23.13
CA ALA A 411 -18.05 -4.46 21.89
C ALA A 411 -17.42 -5.27 20.75
N SER A 412 -18.27 -5.75 19.84
CA SER A 412 -17.84 -6.46 18.62
C SER A 412 -17.02 -5.57 17.67
N SER A 413 -17.18 -4.25 17.73
CA SER A 413 -16.34 -3.26 17.05
C SER A 413 -15.49 -2.50 18.07
N LYS A 414 -14.31 -3.04 18.40
CA LYS A 414 -13.36 -2.46 19.38
C LYS A 414 -12.85 -1.07 19.00
N TYR A 415 -13.00 -0.66 17.74
CA TYR A 415 -12.38 0.54 17.18
C TYR A 415 -13.41 1.47 16.54
N GLU A 416 -13.25 2.77 16.75
CA GLU A 416 -14.16 3.78 16.19
C GLU A 416 -13.47 5.13 15.97
N TRP A 417 -14.18 6.03 15.28
CA TRP A 417 -13.76 7.42 15.09
C TRP A 417 -14.20 8.28 16.27
N VAL A 418 -13.24 8.69 17.09
CA VAL A 418 -13.42 9.47 18.33
C VAL A 418 -13.05 10.94 18.11
N THR A 419 -13.84 11.85 18.70
CA THR A 419 -13.47 13.27 18.76
C THR A 419 -12.58 13.50 19.97
N LEU A 420 -11.41 14.13 19.77
CA LEU A 420 -10.59 14.59 20.90
C LEU A 420 -11.18 15.90 21.44
N ASP A 421 -11.33 15.97 22.75
CA ASP A 421 -11.68 17.20 23.47
C ASP A 421 -10.43 17.75 24.16
N ILE A 422 -10.03 17.08 25.24
CA ILE A 422 -8.90 17.46 26.11
C ILE A 422 -7.88 16.32 26.24
N GLN A 423 -7.77 15.48 25.21
CA GLN A 423 -6.91 14.29 25.20
C GLN A 423 -5.73 14.48 24.25
N ASP A 424 -4.59 13.87 24.58
CA ASP A 424 -3.44 13.80 23.69
C ASP A 424 -3.34 12.41 23.06
N ALA A 425 -3.78 12.29 21.80
CA ALA A 425 -3.71 11.05 21.03
C ALA A 425 -2.27 10.54 20.84
N THR A 426 -1.27 11.41 20.91
CA THR A 426 0.13 10.99 20.75
C THR A 426 0.70 10.34 21.98
N HIS A 427 0.18 10.58 23.19
CA HIS A 427 0.65 9.98 24.44
C HIS A 427 -0.23 8.82 24.95
N MET A 428 -1.36 8.56 24.27
CA MET A 428 -2.32 7.53 24.63
C MET A 428 -2.27 6.34 23.67
N PRO A 429 -1.76 5.16 24.09
CA PRO A 429 -1.62 3.98 23.23
C PRO A 429 -2.91 3.51 22.53
N ALA A 430 -4.08 3.77 23.09
CA ALA A 430 -5.39 3.53 22.45
C ALA A 430 -5.55 4.19 21.07
N TYR A 431 -4.90 5.34 20.85
CA TYR A 431 -4.96 6.11 19.61
C TYR A 431 -3.78 5.82 18.66
N GLN A 432 -2.79 5.08 19.14
CA GLN A 432 -1.58 4.79 18.40
C GLN A 432 -1.71 3.47 17.65
N TRP A 433 -1.28 3.48 16.40
CA TRP A 433 -1.34 2.35 15.50
C TRP A 433 0.04 2.01 14.97
N VAL A 434 0.46 0.76 15.14
CA VAL A 434 1.64 0.21 14.51
C VAL A 434 1.27 -0.16 13.07
N VAL A 435 1.92 0.46 12.11
CA VAL A 435 1.69 0.27 10.67
C VAL A 435 2.92 -0.38 10.07
N LEU A 436 2.74 -1.50 9.37
CA LEU A 436 3.83 -2.26 8.77
C LEU A 436 3.52 -2.57 7.30
N LYS A 437 4.42 -2.25 6.37
CA LYS A 437 4.29 -2.67 4.98
C LYS A 437 4.28 -4.18 4.85
N LYS A 438 3.44 -4.71 3.95
CA LYS A 438 3.54 -6.10 3.48
C LYS A 438 4.82 -6.31 2.66
N ASN A 439 5.09 -5.42 1.71
CA ASN A 439 6.30 -5.44 0.91
C ASN A 439 7.35 -4.49 1.48
N VAL A 440 8.39 -5.05 2.12
CA VAL A 440 9.46 -4.26 2.75
C VAL A 440 10.40 -3.60 1.75
N THR A 441 10.52 -4.15 0.54
CA THR A 441 11.38 -3.62 -0.53
C THR A 441 10.68 -2.63 -1.46
N ASP A 442 9.42 -2.30 -1.20
CA ASP A 442 8.51 -1.55 -2.08
C ASP A 442 9.15 -0.28 -2.70
N LYS A 443 9.81 -0.47 -3.86
CA LYS A 443 10.52 0.59 -4.59
C LYS A 443 9.56 1.62 -5.18
N ASN A 444 8.29 1.26 -5.36
CA ASN A 444 7.29 2.07 -6.04
C ASN A 444 6.33 2.77 -5.07
N LYS A 445 6.46 2.55 -3.75
CA LYS A 445 5.65 3.17 -2.69
C LYS A 445 4.15 2.87 -2.81
N VAL A 446 3.79 1.64 -3.18
CA VAL A 446 2.41 1.18 -3.41
C VAL A 446 1.98 0.03 -2.49
N SER A 447 2.83 -0.44 -1.59
CA SER A 447 2.56 -1.57 -0.70
C SER A 447 1.33 -1.34 0.17
N ALA A 448 0.47 -2.34 0.27
CA ALA A 448 -0.49 -2.44 1.36
C ALA A 448 0.24 -2.54 2.73
N VAL A 449 -0.49 -2.23 3.79
CA VAL A 449 0.02 -2.24 5.16
C VAL A 449 -0.85 -3.09 6.10
N ASP A 450 -0.23 -3.67 7.11
CA ASP A 450 -0.90 -4.27 8.25
C ASP A 450 -1.02 -3.21 9.36
N LEU A 451 -2.19 -3.16 9.98
CA LEU A 451 -2.54 -2.16 10.98
C LEU A 451 -2.80 -2.84 12.33
N TYR A 452 -2.08 -2.45 13.39
CA TYR A 452 -2.25 -2.99 14.74
C TYR A 452 -2.43 -1.87 15.76
N ASN A 453 -3.39 -2.00 16.67
CA ASN A 453 -3.54 -1.04 17.78
C ASN A 453 -2.44 -1.26 18.83
N ARG A 454 -1.83 -0.19 19.35
CA ARG A 454 -0.73 -0.32 20.32
C ARG A 454 -1.18 -0.78 21.71
N GLU A 455 -2.42 -0.52 22.11
CA GLU A 455 -2.94 -0.89 23.44
C GLU A 455 -3.61 -2.28 23.50
N TYR A 456 -4.34 -2.68 22.46
CA TYR A 456 -5.26 -3.84 22.52
C TYR A 456 -4.93 -5.00 21.59
N ASN A 457 -3.73 -5.06 21.02
CA ASN A 457 -3.35 -6.15 20.14
C ASN A 457 -3.31 -7.51 20.87
N ASP A 458 -4.09 -8.48 20.40
CA ASP A 458 -4.07 -9.88 20.83
C ASP A 458 -3.18 -10.78 19.95
N GLY A 459 -2.40 -10.18 19.06
CA GLY A 459 -1.63 -10.84 18.00
C GLY A 459 -2.26 -10.70 16.62
N THR A 460 -3.51 -10.22 16.53
CA THR A 460 -4.25 -10.08 15.27
C THR A 460 -4.22 -8.65 14.74
N ALA A 461 -3.96 -8.49 13.45
CA ALA A 461 -4.08 -7.19 12.80
C ALA A 461 -5.54 -6.70 12.82
N ALA A 462 -5.74 -5.42 13.11
CA ALA A 462 -7.02 -4.76 12.99
C ALA A 462 -7.49 -4.66 11.52
N ASP A 463 -6.54 -4.45 10.61
CA ASP A 463 -6.71 -4.61 9.17
C ASP A 463 -5.40 -5.20 8.62
N ALA A 464 -5.48 -6.41 8.07
CA ALA A 464 -4.33 -7.15 7.54
C ALA A 464 -4.13 -6.94 6.04
N THR A 465 -4.89 -6.04 5.40
CA THR A 465 -4.88 -5.84 3.93
C THR A 465 -5.10 -4.39 3.55
N LEU A 466 -4.75 -3.44 4.43
CA LEU A 466 -5.09 -2.04 4.24
C LEU A 466 -4.31 -1.45 3.05
N GLN A 467 -4.99 -1.29 1.91
CA GLN A 467 -4.44 -0.58 0.76
C GLN A 467 -4.76 0.91 0.86
N LEU A 468 -3.72 1.72 1.06
CA LEU A 468 -3.83 3.17 0.97
C LEU A 468 -3.82 3.61 -0.48
N ASN A 469 -4.60 4.65 -0.78
CA ASN A 469 -4.68 5.26 -2.10
C ASN A 469 -4.62 6.78 -1.98
N LYS A 470 -4.12 7.44 -3.03
CA LYS A 470 -4.02 8.88 -3.17
C LYS A 470 -4.12 9.25 -4.64
N ASN A 471 -5.16 10.00 -4.99
CA ASN A 471 -5.32 10.49 -6.35
C ASN A 471 -4.21 11.50 -6.68
N ALA A 472 -3.81 11.57 -7.94
CA ALA A 472 -2.83 12.55 -8.39
C ALA A 472 -3.28 13.98 -8.03
N GLY A 473 -2.43 14.73 -7.33
CA GLY A 473 -2.72 16.09 -6.87
C GLY A 473 -3.60 16.20 -5.62
N ALA A 474 -4.08 15.09 -5.05
CA ALA A 474 -4.85 15.11 -3.80
C ALA A 474 -3.95 15.38 -2.58
N THR A 475 -4.52 16.01 -1.55
CA THR A 475 -3.83 16.24 -0.27
C THR A 475 -3.84 14.98 0.59
N TYR A 476 -5.02 14.37 0.75
CA TYR A 476 -5.27 13.29 1.68
C TYR A 476 -5.32 11.91 0.99
N MET A 477 -5.13 10.86 1.79
CA MET A 477 -5.27 9.48 1.35
C MET A 477 -6.71 8.98 1.55
N TYR A 478 -7.03 7.87 0.90
CA TYR A 478 -8.26 7.12 1.12
C TYR A 478 -7.99 5.62 1.15
N ALA A 479 -8.85 4.87 1.81
CA ALA A 479 -8.82 3.41 1.86
C ALA A 479 -10.24 2.85 1.97
N ALA A 480 -10.48 1.65 1.45
CA ALA A 480 -11.82 1.05 1.45
C ALA A 480 -12.41 0.93 2.87
N SER A 481 -11.62 0.48 3.84
CA SER A 481 -12.03 0.30 5.25
C SER A 481 -12.26 1.63 6.01
N PHE A 482 -11.74 2.75 5.51
CA PHE A 482 -11.70 4.03 6.24
C PHE A 482 -12.42 5.19 5.51
N GLY A 483 -12.73 5.04 4.23
CA GLY A 483 -13.20 6.13 3.38
C GLY A 483 -12.08 7.07 2.96
N ASP A 484 -12.44 8.33 2.71
CA ASP A 484 -11.54 9.38 2.21
C ASP A 484 -11.12 10.37 3.31
N SER A 485 -10.17 11.27 2.99
CA SER A 485 -9.63 12.32 3.86
C SER A 485 -8.80 11.79 5.03
N LEU A 486 -7.99 10.76 4.79
CA LEU A 486 -7.14 10.12 5.79
C LEU A 486 -5.77 10.78 5.89
N GLU A 487 -5.34 11.00 7.14
CA GLU A 487 -4.01 11.42 7.52
C GLU A 487 -3.40 10.39 8.48
N PHE A 488 -2.18 9.95 8.16
CA PHE A 488 -1.35 9.13 9.03
C PHE A 488 -0.29 10.05 9.63
N ILE A 489 -0.48 10.44 10.88
CA ILE A 489 0.38 11.39 11.58
C ILE A 489 1.41 10.58 12.39
N PRO A 490 2.71 10.66 12.06
CA PRO A 490 3.73 9.87 12.74
C PRO A 490 3.85 10.28 14.21
N VAL A 491 3.95 9.28 15.10
CA VAL A 491 4.24 9.47 16.52
C VAL A 491 5.74 9.62 16.71
N ALA A 492 6.14 10.58 17.54
CA ALA A 492 7.55 10.87 17.79
C ALA A 492 8.27 9.69 18.49
N LYS A 493 9.58 9.58 18.24
CA LYS A 493 10.38 8.42 18.66
C LYS A 493 10.43 8.25 20.16
N GLU A 494 10.66 9.34 20.86
CA GLU A 494 10.67 9.46 22.30
C GLU A 494 9.42 8.84 22.95
N ILE A 495 8.25 8.96 22.30
CA ILE A 495 7.01 8.45 22.84
C ILE A 495 6.88 6.94 22.68
N TYR A 496 7.18 6.40 21.48
CA TYR A 496 7.05 4.95 21.27
C TYR A 496 8.22 4.14 21.84
N THR A 497 9.32 4.81 22.23
CA THR A 497 10.42 4.22 23.01
C THR A 497 10.16 4.21 24.51
N ASP A 498 9.21 5.01 25.00
CA ASP A 498 8.77 4.94 26.38
C ASP A 498 7.85 3.73 26.59
N LYS A 499 8.25 2.83 27.49
CA LYS A 499 7.44 1.65 27.83
C LYS A 499 6.32 1.98 28.81
N TYR A 500 6.36 3.12 29.50
CA TYR A 500 5.36 3.52 30.49
C TYR A 500 4.27 4.43 29.92
N VAL A 501 4.40 4.86 28.66
CA VAL A 501 3.44 5.72 27.95
C VAL A 501 1.98 5.28 28.14
N GLY A 502 1.12 6.26 28.43
CA GLY A 502 -0.31 6.06 28.70
C GLY A 502 -0.66 5.62 30.13
N TYR A 503 0.33 5.35 31.01
CA TYR A 503 0.09 5.06 32.42
C TYR A 503 1.05 5.82 33.33
N LYS A 504 0.58 6.23 34.51
CA LYS A 504 1.47 6.88 35.50
C LYS A 504 2.50 5.86 35.99
N HIS A 505 3.78 6.18 35.81
CA HIS A 505 4.90 5.48 36.43
C HIS A 505 5.47 6.31 37.58
N LEU A 506 5.70 5.65 38.72
CA LEU A 506 6.36 6.20 39.90
C LEU A 506 7.50 5.25 40.28
N THR A 507 8.67 5.80 40.55
CA THR A 507 9.88 5.05 40.93
C THR A 507 9.80 4.48 42.35
N ASN A 508 10.70 3.56 42.70
CA ASN A 508 10.86 3.01 44.07
C ASN A 508 10.95 4.11 45.13
N ASP A 509 11.83 5.07 44.90
CA ASP A 509 12.09 6.15 45.86
C ASP A 509 10.86 7.06 45.99
N GLU A 510 10.19 7.37 44.88
CA GLU A 510 8.97 8.18 44.87
C GLU A 510 7.81 7.59 45.68
N LEU A 511 7.64 6.26 45.73
CA LEU A 511 6.58 5.67 46.57
C LEU A 511 6.94 5.59 48.05
N ILE A 512 8.23 5.58 48.40
CA ILE A 512 8.70 5.49 49.79
C ILE A 512 8.58 6.84 50.49
N THR A 513 9.04 7.91 49.84
CA THR A 513 9.25 9.21 50.51
C THR A 513 8.04 10.11 50.47
N ASN A 514 7.13 9.90 49.51
CA ASN A 514 6.14 10.90 49.16
C ASN A 514 4.71 10.49 49.51
N LYS A 515 3.87 11.51 49.70
CA LYS A 515 2.42 11.38 49.66
C LYS A 515 1.88 12.10 48.44
N TYR A 516 0.75 11.61 47.94
CA TYR A 516 0.15 12.06 46.69
C TYR A 516 -1.25 12.59 46.92
N THR A 517 -1.58 13.63 46.18
CA THR A 517 -2.93 14.18 46.09
C THR A 517 -3.50 13.90 44.71
N PHE A 518 -4.83 13.77 44.64
CA PHE A 518 -5.54 13.45 43.42
C PHE A 518 -6.49 14.60 43.09
N ASN A 519 -6.07 15.49 42.20
CA ASN A 519 -6.89 16.62 41.77
C ASN A 519 -7.83 16.17 40.66
N TYR A 520 -9.12 16.13 40.95
CA TYR A 520 -10.17 15.82 39.99
C TYR A 520 -10.26 16.93 38.94
N TRP A 521 -10.22 16.54 37.67
CA TRP A 521 -10.52 17.48 36.60
C TRP A 521 -12.00 17.89 36.67
N HIS A 522 -12.25 19.15 37.02
CA HIS A 522 -13.58 19.76 37.03
C HIS A 522 -13.58 21.05 36.17
N PRO A 523 -14.54 21.24 35.26
CA PRO A 523 -14.52 22.31 34.26
C PRO A 523 -14.56 23.73 34.84
N TYR A 524 -15.04 23.87 36.08
CA TYR A 524 -15.23 25.18 36.74
C TYR A 524 -14.45 25.36 38.04
N ALA A 525 -13.67 24.37 38.47
CA ALA A 525 -12.99 24.41 39.77
C ALA A 525 -11.69 23.60 39.75
N SER A 526 -10.59 24.20 40.19
CA SER A 526 -9.26 23.56 40.24
C SER A 526 -8.90 23.02 41.63
N ASP A 527 -9.75 23.26 42.63
CA ASP A 527 -9.55 22.93 44.04
C ASP A 527 -10.26 21.63 44.47
N LYS A 528 -10.64 20.80 43.50
CA LYS A 528 -11.43 19.58 43.73
C LYS A 528 -10.51 18.38 43.88
N PHE A 529 -10.22 17.99 45.11
CA PHE A 529 -9.35 16.86 45.41
C PHE A 529 -10.13 15.67 45.96
N ILE A 530 -9.62 14.46 45.73
CA ILE A 530 -10.09 13.29 46.47
C ILE A 530 -9.80 13.49 47.97
N GLY A 531 -10.86 13.43 48.76
CA GLY A 531 -10.86 13.51 50.22
C GLY A 531 -11.61 12.34 50.86
N VAL A 532 -11.70 12.36 52.20
CA VAL A 532 -12.34 11.29 53.00
C VAL A 532 -13.26 11.90 54.04
N LYS A 533 -14.50 11.45 54.10
CA LYS A 533 -15.48 11.78 55.15
C LYS A 533 -16.08 10.49 55.70
N ASP A 534 -15.98 10.26 57.02
CA ASP A 534 -16.51 9.08 57.71
C ASP A 534 -16.15 7.74 57.02
N SER A 535 -14.91 7.64 56.51
CA SER A 535 -14.35 6.52 55.70
C SER A 535 -14.78 6.44 54.24
N THR A 536 -15.70 7.30 53.78
CA THR A 536 -16.17 7.35 52.37
C THR A 536 -15.38 8.37 51.55
N MET A 537 -14.94 7.95 50.37
CA MET A 537 -14.19 8.79 49.42
C MET A 537 -15.13 9.77 48.71
N ASN A 538 -14.73 11.05 48.62
CA ASN A 538 -15.52 12.11 47.98
C ASN A 538 -14.62 13.20 47.38
N VAL A 539 -15.21 14.15 46.65
CA VAL A 539 -14.50 15.26 45.99
C VAL A 539 -15.16 16.62 46.32
N LEU A 540 -15.67 16.79 47.55
CA LEU A 540 -16.42 17.99 47.96
C LEU A 540 -15.52 19.12 48.50
N GLU A 541 -14.96 18.90 49.69
CA GLU A 541 -14.21 19.90 50.46
C GLU A 541 -13.10 19.19 51.25
N GLY A 542 -11.86 19.36 50.81
CA GLY A 542 -10.68 18.87 51.52
C GLY A 542 -9.66 18.19 50.62
N LYS A 543 -8.43 18.68 50.68
CA LYS A 543 -7.25 18.04 50.09
C LYS A 543 -6.73 16.99 51.05
N LYS A 544 -6.68 15.71 50.62
CA LYS A 544 -6.06 14.63 51.40
C LYS A 544 -4.85 14.06 50.64
N ALA A 545 -3.76 13.86 51.37
CA ALA A 545 -2.57 13.21 50.87
C ALA A 545 -2.59 11.71 51.24
N PHE A 546 -2.31 10.86 50.26
CA PHE A 546 -2.33 9.41 50.37
C PHE A 546 -0.95 8.83 50.13
N THR A 547 -0.66 7.69 50.74
CA THR A 547 0.54 6.90 50.43
C THR A 547 0.20 5.90 49.35
N LEU A 548 1.01 5.88 48.29
CA LEU A 548 0.92 4.89 47.22
C LEU A 548 1.91 3.76 47.51
N LYS A 549 1.46 2.51 47.40
CA LYS A 549 2.30 1.31 47.50
C LYS A 549 2.25 0.54 46.20
N SER A 550 3.34 -0.11 45.82
CA SER A 550 3.39 -1.03 44.68
C SER A 550 4.23 -2.25 45.03
N SER A 551 3.91 -3.40 44.42
CA SER A 551 4.83 -4.54 44.37
C SER A 551 5.96 -4.34 43.36
N TYR A 552 5.90 -3.25 42.59
CA TYR A 552 6.79 -2.91 41.47
C TYR A 552 6.85 -3.96 40.37
N LYS A 553 5.89 -4.87 40.34
CA LYS A 553 5.72 -5.80 39.25
C LYS A 553 5.16 -5.05 38.04
N GLU A 554 5.96 -4.97 36.98
CA GLU A 554 5.51 -4.49 35.68
C GLU A 554 4.65 -5.54 34.99
N HIS A 555 3.53 -5.10 34.43
CA HIS A 555 2.63 -5.93 33.63
C HIS A 555 2.64 -5.44 32.18
N ALA A 556 3.20 -6.26 31.29
CA ALA A 556 3.20 -5.97 29.86
C ALA A 556 1.77 -6.07 29.28
N TYR A 557 1.45 -5.19 28.33
CA TYR A 557 0.16 -5.18 27.64
C TYR A 557 0.32 -4.74 26.17
N GLY A 558 -0.76 -4.83 25.41
CA GLY A 558 -0.83 -4.35 24.04
C GLY A 558 0.15 -4.98 23.06
N TYR A 559 0.44 -4.24 21.99
CA TYR A 559 1.27 -4.68 20.87
C TYR A 559 2.64 -5.12 21.36
N ASN A 560 2.96 -6.38 21.11
CA ASN A 560 4.26 -6.93 21.43
C ASN A 560 5.17 -6.96 20.19
N PRO A 561 6.27 -6.19 20.17
CA PRO A 561 7.25 -6.29 19.09
C PRO A 561 8.01 -7.63 19.06
N SER A 562 7.93 -8.46 20.11
CA SER A 562 8.71 -9.70 20.27
C SER A 562 7.93 -11.02 20.15
N GLU A 563 6.60 -11.02 20.26
CA GLU A 563 5.78 -12.26 20.18
C GLU A 563 5.23 -12.43 18.75
N GLU A 564 5.86 -13.37 18.03
CA GLU A 564 5.47 -14.13 16.83
C GLU A 564 4.55 -13.50 15.77
N VAL A 565 5.11 -13.33 14.57
CA VAL A 565 4.45 -13.84 13.36
C VAL A 565 4.74 -15.34 13.32
N SER A 566 3.71 -16.18 13.42
CA SER A 566 3.84 -17.62 13.22
C SER A 566 4.52 -17.87 11.86
N GLY A 567 5.70 -18.51 11.87
CA GLY A 567 6.47 -18.83 10.66
C GLY A 567 7.58 -17.86 10.25
N ASN A 568 7.93 -16.83 11.05
CA ASN A 568 9.00 -15.89 10.72
C ASN A 568 10.00 -15.62 11.87
N ALA A 569 10.91 -16.57 12.10
CA ALA A 569 11.90 -16.52 13.20
C ALA A 569 12.91 -15.36 13.12
N ASP A 570 13.08 -14.71 11.95
CA ASP A 570 13.91 -13.51 11.82
C ASP A 570 13.20 -12.30 11.21
N LYS A 571 11.88 -12.19 11.39
CA LYS A 571 11.18 -10.91 11.54
C LYS A 571 10.58 -10.87 12.94
N LYS A 572 11.44 -10.74 13.95
CA LYS A 572 11.00 -10.03 15.14
C LYS A 572 10.54 -8.65 14.65
N ILE A 573 9.40 -8.13 15.09
CA ILE A 573 9.08 -6.72 14.84
C ILE A 573 10.19 -5.83 15.45
N THR A 574 10.93 -6.34 16.44
CA THR A 574 12.20 -5.75 16.89
C THR A 574 13.17 -5.60 15.70
N GLY A 575 13.26 -4.37 15.18
CA GLY A 575 14.14 -3.99 14.07
C GLY A 575 13.43 -3.28 12.93
N ARG A 576 12.15 -3.59 12.64
CA ARG A 576 11.39 -2.88 11.58
C ARG A 576 11.10 -1.43 11.96
N ILE A 577 10.70 -1.22 13.22
CA ILE A 577 10.55 0.11 13.82
C ILE A 577 11.60 0.25 14.93
N PRO A 578 12.71 0.97 14.70
CA PRO A 578 13.82 1.06 15.64
C PRO A 578 13.41 1.68 16.99
N GLY A 579 13.52 0.89 18.06
CA GLY A 579 13.25 1.34 19.44
C GLY A 579 11.81 1.19 19.91
N LEU A 580 10.90 0.66 19.08
CA LEU A 580 9.53 0.36 19.53
C LEU A 580 9.54 -0.64 20.69
N VAL A 581 8.96 -0.25 21.82
CA VAL A 581 8.83 -1.09 23.01
C VAL A 581 7.38 -1.53 23.25
N ARG A 582 7.23 -2.72 23.85
CA ARG A 582 5.94 -3.17 24.38
C ARG A 582 5.57 -2.32 25.61
N PRO A 583 4.38 -1.71 25.64
CA PRO A 583 3.93 -0.97 26.82
C PRO A 583 3.83 -1.85 28.07
N VAL A 584 4.13 -1.25 29.22
CA VAL A 584 4.01 -1.86 30.54
C VAL A 584 3.27 -0.93 31.49
N ARG A 585 2.55 -1.51 32.44
CA ARG A 585 1.82 -0.77 33.48
C ARG A 585 2.17 -1.33 34.86
N THR A 586 2.14 -0.46 35.87
CA THR A 586 2.46 -0.80 37.26
C THR A 586 1.22 -0.62 38.12
N MET A 587 0.91 -1.63 38.94
CA MET A 587 -0.22 -1.57 39.87
C MET A 587 0.14 -0.78 41.13
N TYR A 588 -0.80 0.00 41.63
CA TYR A 588 -0.65 0.75 42.88
C TYR A 588 -1.78 0.42 43.85
N ILE A 589 -1.51 0.55 45.14
CA ILE A 589 -2.49 0.49 46.21
C ILE A 589 -2.50 1.86 46.88
N ILE A 590 -3.66 2.52 46.89
CA ILE A 590 -3.83 3.81 47.56
C ILE A 590 -4.12 3.54 49.05
N THR A 591 -3.34 4.14 49.94
CA THR A 591 -3.41 3.90 51.38
C THR A 591 -3.40 5.19 52.20
N ASN A 592 -3.97 5.11 53.40
CA ASN A 592 -3.86 6.14 54.43
C ASN A 592 -3.63 5.44 55.77
N GLY A 593 -2.37 5.41 56.21
CA GLY A 593 -1.95 4.58 57.35
C GLY A 593 -2.21 3.09 57.07
N GLU A 594 -2.95 2.44 57.95
CA GLU A 594 -3.31 1.02 57.85
C GLU A 594 -4.54 0.75 56.96
N THR A 595 -5.19 1.80 56.43
CA THR A 595 -6.41 1.65 55.61
C THR A 595 -6.10 1.62 54.12
N THR A 596 -6.78 0.74 53.37
CA THR A 596 -6.66 0.61 51.91
C THR A 596 -7.89 1.14 51.18
N PHE A 597 -7.66 1.70 50.00
CA PHE A 597 -8.68 2.04 49.01
C PHE A 597 -9.28 0.78 48.38
N ARG A 598 -10.51 0.88 47.84
CA ARG A 598 -11.22 -0.10 46.99
C ARG A 598 -12.32 -0.96 47.63
N ASN A 599 -12.68 -0.74 48.89
CA ASN A 599 -13.77 -1.49 49.56
C ASN A 599 -15.20 -1.05 49.17
N HIS A 600 -15.49 -0.99 47.87
CA HIS A 600 -16.79 -0.55 47.35
C HIS A 600 -17.85 -1.66 47.33
N ASN A 601 -17.43 -2.92 47.20
CA ASN A 601 -18.33 -4.10 47.20
C ASN A 601 -19.13 -4.27 48.51
N VAL A 602 -18.65 -3.67 49.60
CA VAL A 602 -19.28 -3.70 50.94
C VAL A 602 -19.90 -2.33 51.27
N ALA A 603 -19.70 -1.33 50.42
CA ALA A 603 -20.25 0.00 50.61
C ALA A 603 -21.65 0.10 49.99
N VAL A 604 -22.50 0.92 50.62
CA VAL A 604 -23.79 1.33 50.06
C VAL A 604 -23.53 2.09 48.74
N GLU A 605 -24.33 1.81 47.71
CA GLU A 605 -24.24 2.41 46.36
C GLU A 605 -22.86 2.26 45.67
N SER A 606 -22.12 1.19 45.97
CA SER A 606 -20.81 0.92 45.34
C SER A 606 -19.81 2.09 45.47
N LYS A 607 -19.87 2.80 46.61
CA LYS A 607 -18.98 3.92 46.94
C LYS A 607 -17.59 3.42 47.34
N TYR A 608 -16.53 4.07 46.89
CA TYR A 608 -15.19 3.78 47.37
C TYR A 608 -15.03 4.22 48.83
N LYS A 609 -14.38 3.36 49.63
CA LYS A 609 -14.09 3.60 51.05
C LYS A 609 -12.64 3.25 51.38
N LEU A 610 -12.14 3.86 52.46
CA LEU A 610 -10.94 3.42 53.15
C LEU A 610 -11.31 2.42 54.26
N SER A 611 -10.62 1.28 54.33
CA SER A 611 -10.88 0.30 55.39
C SER A 611 -9.62 -0.45 55.81
N LYS A 612 -9.55 -0.81 57.10
CA LYS A 612 -8.57 -1.75 57.65
C LYS A 612 -9.10 -3.18 57.79
N TYR A 613 -10.41 -3.36 57.66
CA TYR A 613 -11.09 -4.63 57.98
C TYR A 613 -11.32 -5.52 56.77
N TYR A 614 -11.27 -4.95 55.57
CA TYR A 614 -11.43 -5.70 54.32
C TYR A 614 -10.30 -5.43 53.32
N PRO A 615 -9.01 -5.30 53.72
CA PRO A 615 -7.92 -5.14 52.79
C PRO A 615 -7.73 -6.47 52.05
N ASN A 616 -8.33 -6.61 50.87
CA ASN A 616 -8.04 -7.74 50.01
C ASN A 616 -6.84 -7.33 49.15
N THR A 617 -5.64 -7.64 49.62
CA THR A 617 -4.37 -7.19 49.02
C THR A 617 -4.17 -7.66 47.57
N THR A 618 -4.91 -8.68 47.12
CA THR A 618 -4.98 -9.12 45.71
C THR A 618 -5.98 -8.33 44.87
N ASN A 619 -7.00 -7.72 45.47
CA ASN A 619 -8.09 -7.00 44.79
C ASN A 619 -8.15 -5.49 45.11
N ASP A 620 -7.19 -4.92 45.83
CA ASP A 620 -7.16 -3.48 46.18
C ASP A 620 -6.30 -2.65 45.21
N SER A 621 -5.69 -3.30 44.22
CA SER A 621 -4.77 -2.68 43.26
C SER A 621 -5.50 -1.86 42.19
N VAL A 622 -4.89 -0.76 41.74
CA VAL A 622 -5.39 0.10 40.66
C VAL A 622 -4.27 0.44 39.67
N TYR A 623 -4.68 0.79 38.46
CA TYR A 623 -3.84 1.46 37.47
C TYR A 623 -4.27 2.92 37.31
N PHE A 624 -3.31 3.78 37.02
CA PHE A 624 -3.55 5.17 36.64
C PHE A 624 -3.37 5.28 35.13
N LYS A 625 -4.44 5.12 34.36
CA LYS A 625 -4.44 5.21 32.89
C LYS A 625 -4.65 6.65 32.47
N GLU A 626 -3.81 7.20 31.62
CA GLU A 626 -3.99 8.54 31.11
C GLU A 626 -5.31 8.67 30.34
N ASN A 627 -6.07 9.72 30.63
CA ASN A 627 -7.35 9.99 29.97
C ASN A 627 -7.41 11.38 29.38
N ASN A 628 -6.83 12.39 30.04
CA ASN A 628 -6.79 13.78 29.55
C ASN A 628 -5.38 14.36 29.65
N HIS A 629 -5.09 15.35 28.81
CA HIS A 629 -3.89 16.18 28.82
C HIS A 629 -4.29 17.65 28.73
N ILE A 630 -4.06 18.42 29.79
CA ILE A 630 -4.52 19.81 29.91
C ILE A 630 -3.35 20.66 30.41
N GLU A 631 -3.02 21.73 29.69
CA GLU A 631 -1.98 22.70 30.07
C GLU A 631 -0.64 22.02 30.44
N GLY A 632 -0.26 20.97 29.72
CA GLY A 632 0.97 20.21 29.97
C GLY A 632 0.86 19.14 31.08
N ASN A 633 -0.28 19.03 31.75
CA ASN A 633 -0.52 18.06 32.82
C ASN A 633 -1.35 16.86 32.35
N HIS A 634 -0.87 15.66 32.65
CA HIS A 634 -1.59 14.42 32.41
C HIS A 634 -2.56 14.12 33.58
N TYR A 635 -3.81 13.81 33.24
CA TYR A 635 -4.84 13.37 34.17
C TYR A 635 -5.17 11.91 33.92
N TYR A 636 -5.29 11.15 35.00
CA TYR A 636 -5.39 9.71 34.96
C TYR A 636 -6.73 9.21 35.47
N ALA A 637 -7.36 8.32 34.73
CA ALA A 637 -8.44 7.48 35.20
C ALA A 637 -7.89 6.43 36.18
N ILE A 638 -8.62 6.18 37.27
CA ILE A 638 -8.28 5.13 38.23
C ILE A 638 -9.02 3.87 37.82
N LEU A 639 -8.29 2.91 37.26
CA LEU A 639 -8.83 1.64 36.78
C LEU A 639 -8.56 0.55 37.80
N GLU A 640 -9.56 -0.26 38.07
CA GLU A 640 -9.40 -1.40 38.95
C GLU A 640 -8.53 -2.49 38.31
N ALA A 641 -7.63 -3.10 39.09
CA ALA A 641 -6.73 -4.15 38.61
C ALA A 641 -7.01 -5.49 39.31
N THR A 642 -6.90 -6.61 38.59
CA THR A 642 -6.92 -7.94 39.21
C THR A 642 -5.54 -8.29 39.77
N SER A 643 -5.46 -9.25 40.68
CA SER A 643 -4.18 -9.77 41.19
C SER A 643 -3.22 -10.30 40.13
N ALA A 644 -3.77 -10.72 38.98
CA ALA A 644 -3.01 -11.15 37.82
C ALA A 644 -2.48 -9.98 36.96
N GLY A 645 -2.88 -8.74 37.27
CA GLY A 645 -2.51 -7.53 36.55
C GLY A 645 -3.35 -7.21 35.31
N ALA A 646 -4.52 -7.86 35.15
CA ALA A 646 -5.50 -7.45 34.15
C ALA A 646 -6.32 -6.24 34.64
N ILE A 647 -6.86 -5.45 33.71
CA ILE A 647 -7.87 -4.44 34.06
C ILE A 647 -9.17 -5.18 34.41
N SER A 648 -9.81 -4.75 35.49
CA SER A 648 -11.09 -5.26 35.99
C SER A 648 -12.27 -4.57 35.29
N THR A 649 -13.50 -4.87 35.69
CA THR A 649 -14.72 -4.36 35.06
C THR A 649 -15.18 -2.97 35.53
N HIS A 650 -14.42 -2.32 36.42
CA HIS A 650 -14.80 -1.04 37.01
C HIS A 650 -13.67 0.02 36.97
N LYS A 651 -14.09 1.28 36.96
CA LYS A 651 -13.25 2.48 37.08
C LYS A 651 -13.82 3.41 38.15
N ALA A 652 -12.98 4.26 38.73
CA ALA A 652 -13.45 5.26 39.68
C ALA A 652 -14.10 6.46 38.97
N GLY A 653 -15.32 6.79 39.37
CA GLY A 653 -16.09 7.93 38.87
C GLY A 653 -16.60 8.82 39.98
N VAL A 654 -16.70 10.13 39.71
CA VAL A 654 -17.29 11.10 40.64
C VAL A 654 -18.78 11.23 40.36
N SER A 655 -19.62 11.11 41.40
CA SER A 655 -21.06 11.36 41.32
C SER A 655 -21.37 12.86 41.44
N ASP A 656 -21.09 13.60 40.38
CA ASP A 656 -21.31 15.06 40.26
C ASP A 656 -22.77 15.52 40.30
N TYR A 657 -23.74 14.60 40.21
CA TYR A 657 -25.18 14.88 40.27
C TYR A 657 -25.79 14.79 41.67
N ASP A 658 -25.03 14.33 42.67
CA ASP A 658 -25.45 14.34 44.06
C ASP A 658 -24.63 15.36 44.87
N ALA A 659 -25.27 16.01 45.85
CA ALA A 659 -24.61 17.00 46.72
C ALA A 659 -23.45 16.41 47.55
N SER A 660 -23.24 15.09 47.47
CA SER A 660 -22.19 14.36 48.17
C SER A 660 -20.90 14.16 47.36
N ALA A 661 -20.91 14.40 46.04
CA ALA A 661 -19.79 14.21 45.10
C ALA A 661 -18.90 13.00 45.43
N THR A 662 -19.54 11.86 45.73
CA THR A 662 -18.84 10.65 46.18
C THR A 662 -18.10 9.98 45.03
N LEU A 663 -17.00 9.30 45.37
CA LEU A 663 -16.31 8.46 44.41
C LEU A 663 -17.01 7.08 44.35
N LYS A 664 -17.54 6.68 43.20
CA LYS A 664 -18.29 5.44 42.98
C LYS A 664 -17.60 4.55 41.94
N ALA A 665 -17.75 3.24 42.09
CA ALA A 665 -17.31 2.27 41.08
C ALA A 665 -18.27 2.33 39.88
N GLN A 666 -17.77 2.81 38.75
CA GLN A 666 -18.48 2.86 37.48
C GLN A 666 -18.09 1.67 36.62
N VAL A 667 -19.04 1.16 35.84
CA VAL A 667 -18.75 0.09 34.87
C VAL A 667 -17.86 0.65 33.76
N MET A 668 -16.90 -0.15 33.28
CA MET A 668 -15.95 0.27 32.24
C MET A 668 -16.63 0.81 30.98
N GLY A 669 -17.76 0.22 30.59
CA GLY A 669 -18.54 0.57 29.40
C GLY A 669 -19.23 1.94 29.42
N GLU A 670 -19.17 2.69 30.53
CA GLU A 670 -19.67 4.07 30.55
C GLU A 670 -18.74 5.00 29.77
N THR A 671 -19.28 5.84 28.90
CA THR A 671 -18.48 6.78 28.08
C THR A 671 -17.78 7.85 28.92
N ARG A 672 -18.42 8.29 30.02
CA ARG A 672 -17.82 9.27 30.94
C ARG A 672 -16.72 8.62 31.76
N THR A 673 -15.55 9.25 31.80
CA THR A 673 -14.41 8.82 32.62
C THR A 673 -13.93 9.98 33.47
N SER A 674 -13.98 9.85 34.79
CA SER A 674 -13.35 10.80 35.70
C SER A 674 -11.83 10.62 35.66
N ALA A 675 -11.10 11.73 35.65
CA ALA A 675 -9.65 11.74 35.58
C ALA A 675 -9.06 12.67 36.65
N PHE A 676 -7.88 12.30 37.15
CA PHE A 676 -7.24 12.94 38.28
C PHE A 676 -5.77 13.25 37.98
N ALA A 677 -5.33 14.48 38.23
CA ALA A 677 -3.91 14.80 38.25
C ALA A 677 -3.32 14.28 39.57
N ILE A 678 -2.25 13.51 39.47
CA ILE A 678 -1.58 12.86 40.61
C ILE A 678 -0.30 13.63 40.87
N ALA A 679 -0.30 14.40 41.96
CA ALA A 679 0.79 15.31 42.32
C ALA A 679 1.30 15.04 43.73
N LEU A 680 2.59 15.33 43.95
CA LEU A 680 3.20 15.29 45.28
C LEU A 680 2.48 16.27 46.22
N ASP A 681 2.29 15.85 47.47
CA ASP A 681 1.82 16.76 48.51
C ASP A 681 3.00 17.56 49.06
N GLU A 682 3.14 18.81 48.62
CA GLU A 682 4.18 19.75 49.07
C GLU A 682 3.85 20.40 50.42
N THR A 683 2.81 19.94 51.12
CA THR A 683 2.50 20.42 52.46
C THR A 683 3.69 20.08 53.38
N PRO A 684 4.35 21.06 54.02
CA PRO A 684 5.58 20.82 54.79
C PRO A 684 5.38 19.72 55.84
N LEU A 685 6.26 18.71 55.82
CA LEU A 685 6.20 17.54 56.71
C LEU A 685 6.33 17.91 58.20
N TYR A 686 6.89 19.08 58.48
CA TYR A 686 7.04 19.65 59.81
C TYR A 686 6.72 21.15 59.74
N ARG A 687 6.25 21.74 60.85
CA ARG A 687 6.36 23.20 61.01
C ARG A 687 7.83 23.52 60.77
N GLN A 688 8.14 24.29 59.74
CA GLN A 688 9.48 24.87 59.64
C GLN A 688 9.73 25.52 60.99
N PHE A 689 10.79 25.07 61.65
CA PHE A 689 11.36 25.78 62.76
C PHE A 689 11.56 27.22 62.26
N ASN A 690 11.09 28.20 63.03
CA ASN A 690 11.39 29.57 62.66
C ASN A 690 12.88 29.76 62.94
N ASN A 691 13.70 29.58 61.91
CA ASN A 691 15.17 29.61 62.04
C ASN A 691 15.63 30.94 62.66
N GLU A 692 14.90 32.03 62.43
CA GLU A 692 15.14 33.33 63.08
C GLU A 692 14.90 33.30 64.60
N LEU A 693 13.88 32.56 65.07
CA LEU A 693 13.62 32.36 66.51
C LEU A 693 14.57 31.35 67.17
N LEU A 694 15.27 30.53 66.37
CA LEU A 694 16.18 29.48 66.84
C LEU A 694 17.66 29.84 66.65
N GLY A 695 17.96 30.96 65.99
CA GLY A 695 19.33 31.39 65.69
C GLY A 695 20.03 30.58 64.59
N GLU A 696 19.25 29.89 63.75
CA GLU A 696 19.71 29.07 62.62
C GLU A 696 19.61 29.83 61.29
N ASN A 697 20.19 29.29 60.21
CA ASN A 697 20.28 30.01 58.94
C ASN A 697 18.88 30.17 58.27
N VAL A 698 18.54 31.40 57.89
CA VAL A 698 17.18 31.79 57.47
C VAL A 698 16.81 31.25 56.08
N ASP A 699 17.79 30.77 55.32
CA ASP A 699 17.67 30.37 53.92
C ASP A 699 17.42 28.86 53.69
N ASN A 700 17.16 28.08 54.75
CA ASN A 700 16.96 26.62 54.69
C ASN A 700 18.12 25.87 53.98
N SER A 701 19.32 26.45 53.97
CA SER A 701 20.53 25.70 53.62
C SER A 701 20.77 24.56 54.62
N ALA A 702 21.56 23.55 54.23
CA ALA A 702 21.75 22.34 55.02
C ALA A 702 22.42 22.62 56.38
N ASP A 703 21.62 22.88 57.41
CA ASP A 703 22.07 22.87 58.80
C ASP A 703 22.11 21.43 59.32
N SER A 704 23.18 21.11 60.04
CA SER A 704 23.52 19.75 60.45
C SER A 704 22.51 19.23 61.48
N LEU A 705 21.79 18.15 61.15
CA LEU A 705 20.94 17.41 62.10
C LEU A 705 21.81 16.86 63.25
N MET A 706 21.75 17.48 64.43
CA MET A 706 22.45 16.99 65.62
C MET A 706 21.58 15.98 66.38
N PHE A 707 22.05 14.73 66.48
CA PHE A 707 21.39 13.71 67.29
C PHE A 707 22.02 13.67 68.69
N LYS A 708 21.23 13.92 69.73
CA LYS A 708 21.69 13.79 71.12
C LYS A 708 21.44 12.37 71.63
N GLU A 709 22.51 11.67 71.97
CA GLU A 709 22.44 10.31 72.49
C GLU A 709 21.97 10.33 73.96
N THR A 710 21.03 9.46 74.30
CA THR A 710 20.24 9.54 75.54
C THR A 710 20.96 9.00 76.78
N ILE A 711 22.01 8.18 76.64
CA ILE A 711 22.70 7.52 77.76
C ILE A 711 23.89 8.35 78.26
N ARG A 712 24.67 8.94 77.35
CA ARG A 712 25.87 9.73 77.65
C ARG A 712 25.63 11.23 77.53
N GLY A 713 24.52 11.64 76.93
CA GLY A 713 24.14 13.05 76.77
C GLY A 713 24.99 13.81 75.76
N GLU A 714 25.77 13.09 74.94
CA GLU A 714 26.66 13.66 73.93
C GLU A 714 25.90 13.91 72.63
N TYR A 715 26.28 14.97 71.92
CA TYR A 715 25.81 15.25 70.58
C TYR A 715 26.66 14.45 69.60
N LEU A 716 26.02 13.57 68.85
CA LEU A 716 26.62 12.89 67.71
C LEU A 716 26.61 13.89 66.55
N MET A 717 27.80 14.40 66.22
CA MET A 717 28.08 15.06 64.95
C MET A 717 28.39 14.02 63.88
#